data_AF-A0A965M5E0-F1
#
_entry.id   AF-A0A965M5E0-F1
#
_cell.length_a   1.000
_cell.length_b   1.000
_cell.length_c   1.000
_cell.angle_alpha   90.00
_cell.angle_beta   90.00
_cell.angle_gamma   90.00
#
_symmetry.space_group_name_H-M   'P 1'
#
loop_
_entity.id
_entity.type
_entity.pdbx_description
1 polymer ?
#
loop_
_entity_poly.entity_id
_entity_poly.type
_entity_poly.pdbx_seq_one_letter_code
_entity_poly.pdbx_strand_id
1 'polypeptide(L)'
;MISMMIRWISCWLGFLYLNFSGVGITAPEEGNQLYLEARKYAQGNGCPIDEKKAKALYLKAADMGDPKACALKACWIFFGMRGFEKNESQANRELQALVNSLTNLKNSGDEDAALLLAVGNLISGQPGEEEIAPIKELALSGKPEACGVMSWVYSRGMGTYPNLQESYVWAKKAADKGYAEGMCSVGKKLLNGKGVPKDVSAALAWIKQAADKGLPEAQNELGNLYCQGKCVPEDAAQSTQWLMHAADQEFPEAEFHLARHFLKGRGVPADAGEAQKWLRLAIAHGQKNTDELDDEIQAALVEDKSASEEAERQPDKPVSERAWRVVGPFDLPAGSAKDYFESFAFGNFPASMDEGKSVTLMAMTREVKKAAAKPNGLSFDKILGPRTNCYALARLEFDGGTGGRRLISVGSDDAVKIWLNGKEVHCDWISRSLRTGEDLVLADFQPGKNDIAVMIQNFGGPWGMAIDMPDAKSINGLLAQSVIQGDTERAGILLEGGGDPNGECVSKVFNHTEAACFMGRERLHKLLEQKGGHERWYHPAWYPRLASLLLSWIGYWDQRAKPGISILMTQNGKPLLEACFGMSHIETRSKITPETRFPIGSITKHFVAAAILRLQEEGKLQLTNQISLYLPSFPRGEKIKIRQLLDHSSGIYNYTSRSDFAQKCDSSASGKEILRYISEWPFGDFPGRRFEYSNSNYYLAGLIVEKVSGQPLGAYLRQQFFEPLGMKRTSLGVGDELIPDMASPYAGNAKRVRRCKTWNLNWAGGAGGIVSTPRDMSVWMESLHGGKLLKPESMQEMLRVETNTFSSFTKPTEGYACGLLVKEGPRGNIFISHTGYLPPYRASTLRVANLGVNVILMGNGDFGFQDLNTDWLQAGLLALFFKNSMGASTRDNEPVVYPPAQIVQLTGVYDDGRNLFRFGKEGQRWILSGTKNREPMRSIGTDEWVCRDCGRIMKPVRNSSQEVVGIKLYDGGSITHAVKKQAWDPEGMESMRRLVDYPGKYDFSGTGGILSLEIQKGKLVGDWSNGSRVPFDTVGRDEFVAPGSGIRLAFDRDAGGNICRVIMQNDGYTWEGNRKSPPEVSDKTPVPDIIR
;
A
#
# COMPACT_ATOMS: atom_id res chain seq x y z
N MET A 1 -26.60 41.87 -14.00
CA MET A 1 -27.55 41.31 -13.03
C MET A 1 -27.58 39.78 -13.11
N ILE A 2 -28.23 39.12 -14.06
CA ILE A 2 -28.31 37.64 -14.12
C ILE A 2 -26.92 36.94 -13.99
N SER A 3 -25.95 37.24 -14.86
CA SER A 3 -24.56 36.71 -14.75
C SER A 3 -23.85 37.05 -13.42
N MET A 4 -24.24 38.14 -12.76
CA MET A 4 -23.73 38.54 -11.43
C MET A 4 -24.42 37.77 -10.30
N MET A 5 -25.67 37.32 -10.49
CA MET A 5 -26.41 36.47 -9.55
C MET A 5 -26.00 35.01 -9.70
N ILE A 6 -25.74 34.53 -10.93
CA ILE A 6 -25.00 33.28 -11.19
C ILE A 6 -23.64 33.34 -10.49
N ARG A 7 -22.87 34.43 -10.67
CA ARG A 7 -21.63 34.63 -9.88
C ARG A 7 -21.86 34.71 -8.36
N TRP A 8 -23.06 35.01 -7.87
CA TRP A 8 -23.37 34.98 -6.44
C TRP A 8 -23.64 33.54 -5.95
N ILE A 9 -24.30 32.70 -6.77
CA ILE A 9 -24.29 31.24 -6.56
C ILE A 9 -22.83 30.74 -6.62
N SER A 10 -22.04 31.16 -7.61
CA SER A 10 -20.62 30.83 -7.76
C SER A 10 -19.70 31.45 -6.70
N CYS A 11 -20.18 32.41 -5.88
CA CYS A 11 -19.46 32.95 -4.72
C CYS A 11 -19.88 32.28 -3.41
N TRP A 12 -21.06 31.64 -3.36
CA TRP A 12 -21.42 30.72 -2.27
C TRP A 12 -20.82 29.32 -2.49
N LEU A 13 -20.90 28.83 -3.72
CA LEU A 13 -19.98 27.83 -4.26
C LEU A 13 -18.53 28.37 -4.33
N GLY A 14 -18.30 29.67 -4.11
CA GLY A 14 -16.98 30.32 -4.10
C GLY A 14 -16.28 30.26 -2.74
N PHE A 15 -17.05 30.33 -1.66
CA PHE A 15 -16.55 29.92 -0.35
C PHE A 15 -16.16 28.42 -0.32
N LEU A 16 -16.61 27.63 -1.31
CA LEU A 16 -16.21 26.24 -1.59
C LEU A 16 -15.16 26.10 -2.71
N TYR A 17 -15.18 27.02 -3.66
CA TYR A 17 -14.56 26.94 -4.99
C TYR A 17 -14.53 28.35 -5.62
N LEU A 18 -13.90 29.32 -4.95
CA LEU A 18 -13.48 30.66 -5.38
C LEU A 18 -13.19 31.62 -4.17
N ASN A 19 -12.12 31.51 -3.36
CA ASN A 19 -10.97 30.61 -3.46
C ASN A 19 -10.48 30.53 -4.95
N PHE A 20 -10.18 31.64 -5.64
CA PHE A 20 -10.65 31.98 -7.04
C PHE A 20 -10.80 33.50 -7.35
N SER A 21 -10.63 34.41 -6.39
CA SER A 21 -10.42 35.87 -6.58
C SER A 21 -11.51 36.80 -7.18
N GLY A 22 -11.28 38.09 -6.97
CA GLY A 22 -10.76 38.87 -8.10
C GLY A 22 -11.74 39.60 -9.02
N VAL A 23 -12.49 40.54 -8.45
CA VAL A 23 -13.08 41.70 -9.16
C VAL A 23 -14.24 41.36 -10.15
N GLY A 24 -15.34 42.11 -10.15
CA GLY A 24 -15.75 43.17 -9.23
C GLY A 24 -17.01 43.87 -9.73
N ILE A 25 -17.83 44.37 -8.81
CA ILE A 25 -19.00 45.21 -9.10
C ILE A 25 -18.94 46.43 -8.17
N THR A 26 -19.28 47.60 -8.71
CA THR A 26 -19.21 48.89 -8.03
C THR A 26 -20.25 49.03 -6.91
N ALA A 27 -19.77 49.30 -5.69
CA ALA A 27 -20.57 49.71 -4.54
C ALA A 27 -20.75 51.24 -4.50
N PRO A 28 -21.64 51.79 -3.65
CA PRO A 28 -21.70 53.24 -3.38
C PRO A 28 -20.33 53.75 -2.93
N GLU A 29 -19.87 54.88 -3.49
CA GLU A 29 -18.49 55.38 -3.26
C GLU A 29 -18.18 55.58 -1.78
N GLU A 30 -19.11 56.17 -1.02
CA GLU A 30 -18.96 56.40 0.42
C GLU A 30 -18.77 55.10 1.22
N GLY A 31 -19.53 54.04 0.89
CA GLY A 31 -19.41 52.73 1.55
C GLY A 31 -18.07 52.07 1.28
N ASN A 32 -17.61 52.11 0.03
CA ASN A 32 -16.30 51.58 -0.34
C ASN A 32 -15.13 52.44 0.20
N GLN A 33 -15.29 53.77 0.32
CA GLN A 33 -14.32 54.62 1.01
C GLN A 33 -14.22 54.28 2.50
N LEU A 34 -15.35 54.10 3.20
CA LEU A 34 -15.36 53.68 4.61
C LEU A 34 -14.72 52.29 4.82
N TYR A 35 -14.98 51.33 3.93
CA TYR A 35 -14.32 50.03 3.92
C TYR A 35 -12.80 50.14 3.73
N LEU A 36 -12.34 51.01 2.81
CA LEU A 36 -10.92 51.24 2.55
C LEU A 36 -10.23 52.01 3.69
N GLU A 37 -10.92 52.93 4.38
CA GLU A 37 -10.40 53.58 5.57
C GLU A 37 -10.31 52.62 6.77
N ALA A 38 -11.34 51.79 6.99
CA ALA A 38 -11.31 50.72 7.99
C ALA A 38 -10.07 49.82 7.85
N ARG A 39 -9.73 49.48 6.60
CA ARG A 39 -8.56 48.65 6.28
C ARG A 39 -7.22 49.29 6.67
N LYS A 40 -7.10 50.63 6.67
CA LYS A 40 -5.88 51.31 7.12
C LYS A 40 -5.62 51.07 8.61
N TYR A 41 -6.64 51.30 9.45
CA TYR A 41 -6.55 51.07 10.90
C TYR A 41 -6.47 49.57 11.26
N ALA A 42 -6.98 48.67 10.42
CA ALA A 42 -6.83 47.22 10.61
C ALA A 42 -5.42 46.71 10.30
N GLN A 43 -4.69 47.36 9.37
CA GLN A 43 -3.42 46.86 8.83
C GLN A 43 -2.20 47.73 9.16
N GLY A 44 -2.38 48.83 9.90
CA GLY A 44 -1.29 49.75 10.28
C GLY A 44 -0.78 50.63 9.13
N ASN A 45 -1.51 50.69 8.00
CA ASN A 45 -1.05 51.31 6.77
C ASN A 45 -1.16 52.85 6.82
N GLY A 46 -0.13 53.49 7.37
CA GLY A 46 -0.03 54.95 7.52
C GLY A 46 -0.64 55.51 8.81
N CYS A 47 -1.12 54.65 9.70
CA CYS A 47 -1.64 55.01 11.03
C CYS A 47 -1.40 53.86 12.02
N PRO A 48 -1.40 54.10 13.34
CA PRO A 48 -1.38 53.03 14.34
C PRO A 48 -2.56 52.07 14.16
N ILE A 49 -2.35 50.79 14.47
CA ILE A 49 -3.41 49.77 14.42
C ILE A 49 -4.46 50.09 15.49
N ASP A 50 -5.72 50.22 15.06
CA ASP A 50 -6.89 50.44 15.92
C ASP A 50 -8.03 49.54 15.43
N GLU A 51 -8.03 48.30 15.94
CA GLU A 51 -9.04 47.28 15.64
C GLU A 51 -10.46 47.76 15.96
N LYS A 52 -10.62 48.61 16.98
CA LYS A 52 -11.93 49.09 17.45
C LYS A 52 -12.52 50.12 16.48
N LYS A 53 -11.68 51.05 15.99
CA LYS A 53 -12.04 52.00 14.93
C LYS A 53 -12.22 51.31 13.59
N ALA A 54 -11.36 50.36 13.24
CA ALA A 54 -11.53 49.53 12.04
C ALA A 54 -12.87 48.78 12.06
N LYS A 55 -13.20 48.07 13.15
CA LYS A 55 -14.48 47.34 13.32
C LYS A 55 -15.69 48.28 13.22
N ALA A 56 -15.62 49.48 13.78
CA ALA A 56 -16.68 50.47 13.67
C ALA A 56 -16.89 50.98 12.23
N LEU A 57 -15.80 51.27 11.50
CA LEU A 57 -15.86 51.70 10.10
C LEU A 57 -16.33 50.57 9.17
N TYR A 58 -15.92 49.32 9.41
CA TYR A 58 -16.44 48.15 8.68
C TYR A 58 -17.94 47.95 8.89
N LEU A 59 -18.45 48.02 10.14
CA LEU A 59 -19.89 47.91 10.38
C LEU A 59 -20.66 49.05 9.70
N LYS A 60 -20.15 50.29 9.75
CA LYS A 60 -20.79 51.43 9.07
C LYS A 60 -20.80 51.26 7.54
N ALA A 61 -19.73 50.72 6.94
CA ALA A 61 -19.70 50.40 5.52
C ALA A 61 -20.74 49.31 5.16
N ALA A 62 -20.88 48.28 5.99
CA ALA A 62 -21.87 47.21 5.81
C ALA A 62 -23.32 47.74 5.89
N ASP A 63 -23.61 48.58 6.87
CA ASP A 63 -24.94 49.16 7.05
C ASP A 63 -25.25 50.22 5.95
N MET A 64 -24.23 50.74 5.25
CA MET A 64 -24.36 51.54 4.01
C MET A 64 -24.33 50.68 2.72
N GLY A 65 -24.38 49.35 2.83
CA GLY A 65 -24.52 48.43 1.70
C GLY A 65 -23.22 48.08 0.97
N ASP A 66 -22.03 48.36 1.52
CA ASP A 66 -20.78 47.83 0.94
C ASP A 66 -20.76 46.29 1.05
N PRO A 67 -20.68 45.55 -0.08
CA PRO A 67 -20.85 44.10 -0.07
C PRO A 67 -19.68 43.36 0.60
N LYS A 68 -18.48 43.95 0.65
CA LYS A 68 -17.29 43.35 1.29
C LYS A 68 -17.43 43.46 2.80
N ALA A 69 -17.91 44.59 3.28
CA ALA A 69 -18.21 44.82 4.68
C ALA A 69 -19.37 43.95 5.18
N CYS A 70 -20.44 43.78 4.38
CA CYS A 70 -21.53 42.84 4.68
C CYS A 70 -21.04 41.39 4.83
N ALA A 71 -20.14 40.94 3.94
CA ALA A 71 -19.54 39.61 4.04
C ALA A 71 -18.71 39.43 5.33
N LEU A 72 -17.93 40.44 5.73
CA LEU A 72 -17.20 40.43 7.01
C LEU A 72 -18.13 40.34 8.22
N LYS A 73 -19.22 41.12 8.23
CA LYS A 73 -20.26 41.13 9.26
C LYS A 73 -20.88 39.73 9.42
N ALA A 74 -21.22 39.06 8.31
CA ALA A 74 -21.73 37.69 8.33
C ALA A 74 -20.71 36.66 8.86
N CYS A 75 -19.43 36.79 8.48
CA CYS A 75 -18.36 35.91 8.98
C CYS A 75 -18.15 36.05 10.49
N TRP A 76 -18.21 37.27 11.04
CA TRP A 76 -18.12 37.49 12.49
C TRP A 76 -19.29 36.88 13.27
N ILE A 77 -20.48 36.84 12.67
CA ILE A 77 -21.67 36.20 13.27
C ILE A 77 -21.52 34.67 13.32
N PHE A 78 -21.01 34.04 12.25
CA PHE A 78 -20.95 32.57 12.15
C PHE A 78 -19.71 31.92 12.78
N PHE A 79 -18.54 32.57 12.80
CA PHE A 79 -17.29 31.96 13.27
C PHE A 79 -16.93 32.25 14.73
N GLY A 80 -17.74 33.02 15.46
CA GLY A 80 -17.55 33.22 16.92
C GLY A 80 -16.25 33.94 17.32
N MET A 81 -15.62 34.68 16.40
CA MET A 81 -14.46 35.51 16.75
C MET A 81 -14.88 36.56 17.78
N ARG A 82 -14.17 36.61 18.91
CA ARG A 82 -14.65 37.16 20.18
C ARG A 82 -15.25 38.57 20.05
N GLY A 83 -16.42 38.76 20.68
CA GLY A 83 -17.06 40.07 20.79
C GLY A 83 -18.21 40.33 19.80
N PHE A 84 -19.06 39.32 19.55
CA PHE A 84 -20.39 39.50 18.95
C PHE A 84 -21.49 38.55 19.49
N GLU A 85 -21.28 37.91 20.65
CA GLU A 85 -22.19 36.95 21.32
C GLU A 85 -23.48 37.57 21.90
N LYS A 86 -24.11 38.53 21.21
CA LYS A 86 -25.18 39.37 21.80
C LYS A 86 -26.41 39.69 20.93
N ASN A 87 -26.55 39.21 19.69
CA ASN A 87 -27.82 39.38 18.96
C ASN A 87 -28.10 38.34 17.85
N GLU A 88 -28.42 37.11 18.24
CA GLU A 88 -28.99 36.06 17.36
C GLU A 88 -30.21 36.58 16.56
N SER A 89 -31.05 37.39 17.20
CA SER A 89 -32.22 38.02 16.58
C SER A 89 -31.89 39.02 15.47
N GLN A 90 -30.64 39.48 15.32
CA GLN A 90 -30.23 40.28 14.15
C GLN A 90 -29.87 39.39 12.96
N ALA A 91 -29.10 38.32 13.17
CA ALA A 91 -28.74 37.37 12.12
C ALA A 91 -29.99 36.77 11.45
N ASN A 92 -30.99 36.37 12.26
CA ASN A 92 -32.23 35.80 11.74
C ASN A 92 -33.07 36.82 10.93
N ARG A 93 -32.98 38.12 11.23
CA ARG A 93 -33.66 39.18 10.45
C ARG A 93 -32.95 39.45 9.12
N GLU A 94 -31.62 39.49 9.13
CA GLU A 94 -30.82 39.69 7.91
C GLU A 94 -30.96 38.48 6.96
N LEU A 95 -31.07 37.24 7.48
CA LEU A 95 -31.39 36.04 6.70
C LEU A 95 -32.81 36.08 6.10
N GLN A 96 -33.83 36.45 6.89
CA GLN A 96 -35.22 36.52 6.41
C GLN A 96 -35.39 37.55 5.28
N ALA A 97 -34.66 38.67 5.33
CA ALA A 97 -34.69 39.68 4.27
C ALA A 97 -34.21 39.11 2.92
N LEU A 98 -33.13 38.32 2.92
CA LEU A 98 -32.60 37.67 1.71
C LEU A 98 -33.60 36.67 1.10
N VAL A 99 -34.23 35.84 1.94
CA VAL A 99 -35.27 34.88 1.50
C VAL A 99 -36.44 35.60 0.85
N ASN A 100 -36.89 36.72 1.42
CA ASN A 100 -37.97 37.54 0.86
C ASN A 100 -37.58 38.14 -0.51
N SER A 101 -36.36 38.68 -0.65
CA SER A 101 -35.86 39.23 -1.92
C SER A 101 -35.76 38.16 -3.03
N LEU A 102 -35.22 36.98 -2.73
CA LEU A 102 -35.17 35.86 -3.68
C LEU A 102 -36.57 35.38 -4.06
N THR A 103 -37.51 35.36 -3.11
CA THR A 103 -38.91 34.97 -3.36
C THR A 103 -39.58 35.93 -4.34
N ASN A 104 -39.35 37.24 -4.20
CA ASN A 104 -39.88 38.24 -5.15
C ASN A 104 -39.28 38.08 -6.56
N LEU A 105 -37.98 37.78 -6.66
CA LEU A 105 -37.33 37.52 -7.96
C LEU A 105 -37.87 36.24 -8.62
N LYS A 106 -37.99 35.14 -7.87
CA LYS A 106 -38.64 33.90 -8.35
C LYS A 106 -40.06 34.18 -8.86
N ASN A 107 -40.85 34.98 -8.13
CA ASN A 107 -42.21 35.33 -8.53
C ASN A 107 -42.26 36.24 -9.78
N SER A 108 -41.15 36.88 -10.17
CA SER A 108 -41.01 37.60 -11.44
C SER A 108 -40.50 36.74 -12.61
N GLY A 109 -40.30 35.43 -12.39
CA GLY A 109 -39.82 34.48 -13.40
C GLY A 109 -38.30 34.28 -13.44
N ASP A 110 -37.56 34.76 -12.44
CA ASP A 110 -36.11 34.58 -12.38
C ASP A 110 -35.74 33.13 -11.98
N GLU A 111 -35.24 32.35 -12.95
CA GLU A 111 -34.83 30.96 -12.75
C GLU A 111 -33.60 30.78 -11.85
N ASP A 112 -32.73 31.78 -11.70
CA ASP A 112 -31.57 31.70 -10.81
C ASP A 112 -32.00 31.90 -9.36
N ALA A 113 -32.93 32.83 -9.10
CA ALA A 113 -33.59 32.97 -7.81
C ALA A 113 -34.44 31.74 -7.45
N ALA A 114 -35.11 31.14 -8.45
CA ALA A 114 -35.83 29.88 -8.27
C ALA A 114 -34.90 28.72 -7.88
N LEU A 115 -33.75 28.58 -8.57
CA LEU A 115 -32.75 27.56 -8.28
C LEU A 115 -32.10 27.79 -6.90
N LEU A 116 -31.76 29.04 -6.56
CA LEU A 116 -31.20 29.43 -5.26
C LEU A 116 -32.12 29.05 -4.10
N LEU A 117 -33.42 29.36 -4.18
CA LEU A 117 -34.40 29.00 -3.16
C LEU A 117 -34.54 27.48 -3.03
N ALA A 118 -34.58 26.75 -4.15
CA ALA A 118 -34.72 25.30 -4.14
C ALA A 118 -33.48 24.61 -3.51
N VAL A 119 -32.27 25.05 -3.87
CA VAL A 119 -31.01 24.57 -3.26
C VAL A 119 -30.91 24.97 -1.78
N GLY A 120 -31.31 26.20 -1.42
CA GLY A 120 -31.35 26.67 -0.03
C GLY A 120 -32.29 25.84 0.84
N ASN A 121 -33.50 25.53 0.34
CA ASN A 121 -34.46 24.65 1.01
C ASN A 121 -33.92 23.21 1.14
N LEU A 122 -33.35 22.65 0.07
CA LEU A 122 -32.75 21.30 0.10
C LEU A 122 -31.61 21.16 1.13
N ILE A 123 -30.88 22.25 1.43
CA ILE A 123 -29.75 22.24 2.36
C ILE A 123 -30.15 22.61 3.80
N SER A 124 -31.26 23.33 3.98
CA SER A 124 -31.74 23.76 5.31
C SER A 124 -32.88 22.90 5.88
N GLY A 125 -33.67 22.24 5.04
CA GLY A 125 -34.72 21.30 5.42
C GLY A 125 -34.21 19.88 5.72
N GLN A 126 -35.13 18.94 5.87
CA GLN A 126 -34.81 17.51 5.74
C GLN A 126 -34.88 17.16 4.26
N PRO A 127 -33.79 16.71 3.60
CA PRO A 127 -33.82 16.48 2.16
C PRO A 127 -34.79 15.33 1.79
N GLY A 128 -35.83 15.63 1.00
CA GLY A 128 -36.77 14.67 0.40
C GLY A 128 -36.99 14.92 -1.09
N GLU A 129 -37.98 14.23 -1.69
CA GLU A 129 -38.29 14.41 -3.12
C GLU A 129 -39.00 15.75 -3.40
N GLU A 130 -39.70 16.31 -2.42
CA GLU A 130 -40.39 17.60 -2.52
C GLU A 130 -39.38 18.77 -2.64
N GLU A 131 -38.28 18.73 -1.89
CA GLU A 131 -37.19 19.72 -1.99
C GLU A 131 -36.39 19.59 -3.30
N ILE A 132 -36.28 18.38 -3.87
CA ILE A 132 -35.66 18.18 -5.20
C ILE A 132 -36.56 18.68 -6.33
N ALA A 133 -37.88 18.54 -6.22
CA ALA A 133 -38.79 18.71 -7.34
C ALA A 133 -38.59 20.02 -8.16
N PRO A 134 -38.42 21.21 -7.55
CA PRO A 134 -38.17 22.44 -8.31
C PRO A 134 -36.79 22.47 -9.00
N ILE A 135 -35.76 21.84 -8.43
CA ILE A 135 -34.43 21.70 -9.05
C ILE A 135 -34.53 20.78 -10.27
N LYS A 136 -35.27 19.69 -10.15
CA LYS A 136 -35.52 18.71 -11.21
C LYS A 136 -36.36 19.29 -12.33
N GLU A 137 -37.33 20.14 -12.02
CA GLU A 137 -38.12 20.91 -12.99
C GLU A 137 -37.24 21.85 -13.82
N LEU A 138 -36.40 22.67 -13.18
CA LEU A 138 -35.43 23.54 -13.88
C LEU A 138 -34.40 22.76 -14.70
N ALA A 139 -33.97 21.58 -14.22
CA ALA A 139 -33.09 20.70 -14.98
C ALA A 139 -33.78 20.07 -16.21
N LEU A 140 -35.12 19.92 -16.17
CA LEU A 140 -35.94 19.43 -17.27
C LEU A 140 -36.35 20.53 -18.27
N SER A 141 -36.63 21.77 -17.81
CA SER A 141 -36.78 22.94 -18.70
C SER A 141 -35.50 23.20 -19.49
N GLY A 142 -34.36 22.86 -18.88
CA GLY A 142 -33.08 22.68 -19.55
C GLY A 142 -31.95 23.55 -19.01
N LYS A 143 -32.13 24.17 -17.85
CA LYS A 143 -31.12 24.99 -17.18
C LYS A 143 -29.85 24.15 -16.88
N PRO A 144 -28.67 24.50 -17.41
CA PRO A 144 -27.48 23.67 -17.27
C PRO A 144 -26.93 23.64 -15.83
N GLU A 145 -27.08 24.74 -15.08
CA GLU A 145 -26.72 24.82 -13.66
C GLU A 145 -27.57 23.84 -12.84
N ALA A 146 -28.88 23.79 -13.11
CA ALA A 146 -29.78 22.83 -12.46
C ALA A 146 -29.47 21.38 -12.85
N CYS A 147 -28.99 21.11 -14.08
CA CYS A 147 -28.45 19.80 -14.46
C CYS A 147 -27.17 19.45 -13.66
N GLY A 148 -26.30 20.44 -13.39
CA GLY A 148 -25.15 20.31 -12.49
C GLY A 148 -25.57 19.97 -11.05
N VAL A 149 -26.56 20.69 -10.51
CA VAL A 149 -27.13 20.42 -9.18
C VAL A 149 -27.78 19.04 -9.13
N MET A 150 -28.54 18.62 -10.14
CA MET A 150 -29.10 17.26 -10.22
C MET A 150 -28.01 16.18 -10.28
N SER A 151 -26.89 16.45 -10.95
CA SER A 151 -25.70 15.58 -10.87
C SER A 151 -25.18 15.46 -9.44
N TRP A 152 -25.09 16.57 -8.70
CA TRP A 152 -24.65 16.60 -7.30
C TRP A 152 -25.63 15.91 -6.35
N VAL A 153 -26.94 16.13 -6.51
CA VAL A 153 -28.06 15.45 -5.83
C VAL A 153 -27.91 13.93 -5.93
N TYR A 154 -27.80 13.39 -7.14
CA TYR A 154 -27.60 11.94 -7.33
C TYR A 154 -26.19 11.45 -6.96
N SER A 155 -25.17 12.31 -6.94
CA SER A 155 -23.81 11.95 -6.49
C SER A 155 -23.74 11.75 -4.96
N ARG A 156 -24.56 12.50 -4.21
CA ARG A 156 -24.57 12.52 -2.73
C ARG A 156 -25.74 11.77 -2.10
N GLY A 157 -26.86 11.63 -2.81
CA GLY A 157 -28.11 11.11 -2.27
C GLY A 157 -28.78 12.06 -1.28
N MET A 158 -28.99 13.32 -1.68
CA MET A 158 -29.72 14.30 -0.89
C MET A 158 -31.15 14.36 -1.43
N GLY A 159 -32.14 13.96 -0.61
CA GLY A 159 -33.55 13.85 -1.01
C GLY A 159 -33.90 12.63 -1.87
N THR A 160 -32.90 11.86 -2.29
CA THR A 160 -33.05 10.66 -3.11
C THR A 160 -31.87 9.71 -2.84
N TYR A 161 -31.89 8.49 -3.40
CA TYR A 161 -30.78 7.55 -3.22
C TYR A 161 -29.56 7.94 -4.08
N PRO A 162 -28.32 7.73 -3.60
CA PRO A 162 -27.12 7.94 -4.41
C PRO A 162 -27.14 7.06 -5.68
N ASN A 163 -27.11 7.67 -6.86
CA ASN A 163 -27.12 7.00 -8.15
C ASN A 163 -26.04 7.60 -9.04
N LEU A 164 -24.89 6.93 -9.12
CA LEU A 164 -23.76 7.44 -9.91
C LEU A 164 -24.06 7.49 -11.42
N GLN A 165 -24.95 6.62 -11.93
CA GLN A 165 -25.34 6.56 -13.34
C GLN A 165 -26.21 7.76 -13.72
N GLU A 166 -27.26 8.05 -12.96
CA GLU A 166 -28.04 9.28 -13.12
C GLU A 166 -27.15 10.52 -12.93
N SER A 167 -26.29 10.51 -11.90
CA SER A 167 -25.33 11.59 -11.68
C SER A 167 -24.39 11.81 -12.88
N TYR A 168 -24.01 10.76 -13.62
CA TYR A 168 -23.30 10.90 -14.91
C TYR A 168 -24.20 11.46 -16.01
N VAL A 169 -25.43 10.96 -16.18
CA VAL A 169 -26.40 11.46 -17.17
C VAL A 169 -26.69 12.95 -16.99
N TRP A 170 -26.89 13.43 -15.76
CA TRP A 170 -27.13 14.84 -15.47
C TRP A 170 -25.88 15.71 -15.63
N ALA A 171 -24.69 15.21 -15.27
CA ALA A 171 -23.43 15.89 -15.58
C ALA A 171 -23.23 16.02 -17.10
N LYS A 172 -23.56 14.97 -17.85
CA LYS A 172 -23.44 14.93 -19.31
C LYS A 172 -24.41 15.90 -20.00
N LYS A 173 -25.68 15.94 -19.58
CA LYS A 173 -26.66 16.95 -20.02
C LYS A 173 -26.19 18.39 -19.81
N ALA A 174 -25.43 18.64 -18.73
CA ALA A 174 -24.87 19.97 -18.46
C ALA A 174 -23.62 20.24 -19.32
N ALA A 175 -22.71 19.25 -19.45
CA ALA A 175 -21.52 19.33 -20.29
C ALA A 175 -21.86 19.58 -21.78
N ASP A 176 -22.88 18.90 -22.31
CA ASP A 176 -23.36 19.04 -23.68
C ASP A 176 -23.99 20.43 -23.96
N LYS A 177 -24.33 21.17 -22.91
CA LYS A 177 -24.77 22.57 -22.97
C LYS A 177 -23.63 23.58 -22.73
N GLY A 178 -22.38 23.11 -22.69
CA GLY A 178 -21.20 23.96 -22.56
C GLY A 178 -20.86 24.39 -21.13
N TYR A 179 -21.52 23.84 -20.11
CA TYR A 179 -21.31 24.18 -18.70
C TYR A 179 -20.03 23.52 -18.17
N ALA A 180 -19.08 24.32 -17.68
CA ALA A 180 -17.72 23.87 -17.41
C ALA A 180 -17.65 22.90 -16.23
N GLU A 181 -18.43 23.12 -15.18
CA GLU A 181 -18.54 22.23 -14.01
C GLU A 181 -19.20 20.91 -14.42
N GLY A 182 -20.12 20.94 -15.40
CA GLY A 182 -20.66 19.75 -16.06
C GLY A 182 -19.58 18.95 -16.78
N MET A 183 -18.78 19.62 -17.62
CA MET A 183 -17.64 19.02 -18.34
C MET A 183 -16.60 18.44 -17.36
N CYS A 184 -16.26 19.17 -16.31
CA CYS A 184 -15.36 18.74 -15.24
C CYS A 184 -15.89 17.48 -14.53
N SER A 185 -17.16 17.50 -14.13
CA SER A 185 -17.85 16.35 -13.50
C SER A 185 -17.86 15.12 -14.42
N VAL A 186 -18.17 15.27 -15.71
CA VAL A 186 -18.07 14.20 -16.72
C VAL A 186 -16.66 13.66 -16.80
N GLY A 187 -15.65 14.53 -16.89
CA GLY A 187 -14.24 14.16 -16.92
C GLY A 187 -13.80 13.36 -15.70
N LYS A 188 -14.06 13.87 -14.49
CA LYS A 188 -13.74 13.18 -13.23
C LYS A 188 -14.51 11.86 -13.06
N LYS A 189 -15.72 11.73 -13.63
CA LYS A 189 -16.49 10.46 -13.65
C LYS A 189 -15.85 9.44 -14.57
N LEU A 190 -15.52 9.81 -15.81
CA LEU A 190 -14.86 8.96 -16.79
C LEU A 190 -13.47 8.52 -16.31
N LEU A 191 -12.68 9.41 -15.71
CA LEU A 191 -11.34 9.10 -15.17
C LEU A 191 -11.37 8.02 -14.06
N ASN A 192 -12.45 8.01 -13.27
CA ASN A 192 -12.63 7.17 -12.08
C ASN A 192 -13.64 6.02 -12.27
N GLY A 193 -14.27 5.86 -13.43
CA GLY A 193 -15.31 4.85 -13.66
C GLY A 193 -16.61 5.06 -12.84
N LYS A 194 -16.94 6.30 -12.46
CA LYS A 194 -18.04 6.61 -11.51
C LYS A 194 -19.37 6.82 -12.23
N GLY A 195 -20.11 5.74 -12.45
CA GLY A 195 -21.42 5.76 -13.13
C GLY A 195 -21.34 5.77 -14.66
N VAL A 196 -20.19 5.34 -15.17
CA VAL A 196 -19.83 5.19 -16.58
C VAL A 196 -18.57 4.30 -16.63
N PRO A 197 -18.34 3.48 -17.66
CA PRO A 197 -17.05 2.80 -17.84
C PRO A 197 -15.88 3.80 -17.83
N LYS A 198 -14.70 3.34 -17.40
CA LYS A 198 -13.51 4.19 -17.37
C LYS A 198 -12.98 4.44 -18.79
N ASP A 199 -13.20 5.65 -19.31
CA ASP A 199 -12.56 6.15 -20.52
C ASP A 199 -11.63 7.31 -20.18
N VAL A 200 -10.34 7.05 -20.30
CA VAL A 200 -9.26 7.98 -19.96
C VAL A 200 -9.09 9.08 -21.01
N SER A 201 -9.26 8.75 -22.30
CA SER A 201 -9.07 9.70 -23.39
C SER A 201 -10.23 10.68 -23.48
N ALA A 202 -11.46 10.19 -23.30
CA ALA A 202 -12.62 11.06 -23.14
C ALA A 202 -12.52 11.89 -21.86
N ALA A 203 -12.07 11.33 -20.73
CA ALA A 203 -11.89 12.09 -19.49
C ALA A 203 -10.96 13.30 -19.69
N LEU A 204 -9.79 13.09 -20.30
CA LEU A 204 -8.84 14.17 -20.59
C LEU A 204 -9.45 15.23 -21.50
N ALA A 205 -10.19 14.84 -22.54
CA ALA A 205 -10.86 15.76 -23.46
C ALA A 205 -11.92 16.64 -22.76
N TRP A 206 -12.68 16.09 -21.79
CA TRP A 206 -13.67 16.84 -21.02
C TRP A 206 -13.04 17.73 -19.94
N ILE A 207 -11.99 17.26 -19.25
CA ILE A 207 -11.22 18.07 -18.28
C ILE A 207 -10.56 19.24 -19.01
N LYS A 208 -9.91 19.00 -20.17
CA LYS A 208 -9.27 20.08 -20.93
C LYS A 208 -10.28 21.13 -21.40
N GLN A 209 -11.42 20.74 -21.97
CA GLN A 209 -12.46 21.71 -22.37
C GLN A 209 -12.98 22.57 -21.20
N ALA A 210 -13.07 22.01 -19.99
CA ALA A 210 -13.41 22.78 -18.80
C ALA A 210 -12.28 23.73 -18.36
N ALA A 211 -11.02 23.31 -18.47
CA ALA A 211 -9.84 24.11 -18.14
C ALA A 211 -9.61 25.27 -19.13
N ASP A 212 -9.79 25.01 -20.43
CA ASP A 212 -9.77 25.99 -21.53
C ASP A 212 -10.92 27.01 -21.40
N LYS A 213 -12.03 26.62 -20.77
CA LYS A 213 -13.16 27.50 -20.38
C LYS A 213 -12.90 28.33 -19.13
N GLY A 214 -11.71 28.23 -18.54
CA GLY A 214 -11.32 28.97 -17.34
C GLY A 214 -11.87 28.41 -16.03
N LEU A 215 -12.47 27.20 -16.00
CA LEU A 215 -12.90 26.60 -14.73
C LEU A 215 -11.67 26.11 -13.96
N PRO A 216 -11.36 26.67 -12.79
CA PRO A 216 -10.11 26.33 -12.13
C PRO A 216 -10.08 24.91 -11.54
N GLU A 217 -11.24 24.26 -11.33
CA GLU A 217 -11.29 22.86 -10.86
C GLU A 217 -10.69 21.91 -11.89
N ALA A 218 -10.94 22.21 -13.16
CA ALA A 218 -10.40 21.48 -14.28
C ALA A 218 -8.95 21.86 -14.56
N GLN A 219 -8.54 23.11 -14.33
CA GLN A 219 -7.15 23.55 -14.43
C GLN A 219 -6.27 22.86 -13.36
N ASN A 220 -6.72 22.81 -12.10
CA ASN A 220 -6.06 22.07 -11.03
C ASN A 220 -6.03 20.55 -11.29
N GLU A 221 -7.12 19.94 -11.78
CA GLU A 221 -7.15 18.51 -12.13
C GLU A 221 -6.21 18.21 -13.32
N LEU A 222 -6.16 19.07 -14.34
CA LEU A 222 -5.27 18.95 -15.49
C LEU A 222 -3.79 19.11 -15.10
N GLY A 223 -3.49 20.09 -14.24
CA GLY A 223 -2.16 20.26 -13.65
C GLY A 223 -1.73 19.02 -12.85
N ASN A 224 -2.65 18.38 -12.13
CA ASN A 224 -2.40 17.12 -11.42
C ASN A 224 -2.17 15.92 -12.36
N LEU A 225 -2.86 15.84 -13.50
CA LEU A 225 -2.63 14.78 -14.49
C LEU A 225 -1.22 14.84 -15.07
N TYR A 226 -0.75 16.04 -15.44
CA TYR A 226 0.63 16.27 -15.90
C TYR A 226 1.67 16.05 -14.79
N CYS A 227 1.37 16.42 -13.53
CA CYS A 227 2.27 16.19 -12.37
C CYS A 227 2.54 14.71 -12.07
N GLN A 228 1.61 13.83 -12.47
CA GLN A 228 1.60 12.43 -12.05
C GLN A 228 1.92 11.45 -13.19
N GLY A 229 2.24 11.95 -14.40
CA GLY A 229 2.43 11.12 -15.60
C GLY A 229 1.22 10.24 -15.93
N LYS A 230 0.02 10.65 -15.48
CA LYS A 230 -1.18 9.82 -15.57
C LYS A 230 -1.89 10.09 -16.88
N CYS A 231 -1.66 9.18 -17.82
CA CYS A 231 -2.35 9.11 -19.13
C CYS A 231 -1.94 10.19 -20.15
N VAL A 232 -1.23 11.22 -19.68
CA VAL A 232 -0.33 12.07 -20.45
C VAL A 232 1.10 11.82 -19.94
N PRO A 233 2.17 12.07 -20.73
CA PRO A 233 3.53 12.08 -20.22
C PRO A 233 3.68 13.02 -19.02
N GLU A 234 4.61 12.72 -18.11
CA GLU A 234 4.91 13.62 -16.99
C GLU A 234 5.53 14.91 -17.52
N ASP A 235 4.87 16.04 -17.28
CA ASP A 235 5.33 17.37 -17.68
C ASP A 235 5.14 18.34 -16.50
N ALA A 236 6.19 18.50 -15.71
CA ALA A 236 6.16 19.38 -14.55
C ALA A 236 5.99 20.85 -14.93
N ALA A 237 6.38 21.27 -16.15
CA ALA A 237 6.25 22.66 -16.60
C ALA A 237 4.79 22.98 -16.98
N GLN A 238 4.15 22.15 -17.80
CA GLN A 238 2.71 22.25 -18.06
C GLN A 238 1.90 22.08 -16.77
N SER A 239 2.31 21.18 -15.88
CA SER A 239 1.69 21.02 -14.57
C SER A 239 1.66 22.34 -13.79
N THR A 240 2.82 23.01 -13.64
CA THR A 240 2.88 24.31 -12.97
C THR A 240 2.09 25.38 -13.72
N GLN A 241 2.12 25.44 -15.06
CA GLN A 241 1.33 26.40 -15.84
C GLN A 241 -0.19 26.25 -15.61
N TRP A 242 -0.72 25.03 -15.62
CA TRP A 242 -2.15 24.81 -15.33
C TRP A 242 -2.50 25.06 -13.86
N LEU A 243 -1.58 24.78 -12.93
CA LEU A 243 -1.72 25.17 -11.52
C LEU A 243 -1.66 26.70 -11.34
N MET A 244 -0.92 27.44 -12.16
CA MET A 244 -0.87 28.91 -12.17
C MET A 244 -2.09 29.55 -12.84
N HIS A 245 -2.62 29.00 -13.93
CA HIS A 245 -3.89 29.51 -14.51
C HIS A 245 -5.08 29.32 -13.59
N ALA A 246 -5.02 28.29 -12.76
CA ALA A 246 -5.81 28.27 -11.56
C ALA A 246 -5.33 29.45 -10.65
N ALA A 247 -4.13 29.37 -10.09
CA ALA A 247 -3.63 30.19 -8.97
C ALA A 247 -3.25 31.67 -9.23
N ASP A 248 -3.49 32.27 -10.38
CA ASP A 248 -3.41 33.73 -10.62
C ASP A 248 -4.47 34.53 -9.77
N GLN A 249 -5.08 33.86 -8.79
CA GLN A 249 -6.46 34.06 -8.41
C GLN A 249 -6.85 33.41 -7.04
N GLU A 250 -6.01 33.18 -6.02
CA GLU A 250 -6.49 32.97 -4.61
C GLU A 250 -7.18 31.59 -4.19
N PHE A 251 -6.69 30.35 -4.40
CA PHE A 251 -7.40 29.05 -4.05
C PHE A 251 -6.61 27.96 -3.28
N PRO A 252 -7.24 27.09 -2.47
CA PRO A 252 -6.54 26.26 -1.54
C PRO A 252 -5.79 25.12 -2.21
N GLU A 253 -6.39 24.22 -3.01
CA GLU A 253 -5.67 23.06 -3.53
C GLU A 253 -4.60 23.41 -4.57
N ALA A 254 -4.80 24.39 -5.45
CA ALA A 254 -3.82 24.77 -6.47
C ALA A 254 -2.73 25.70 -5.92
N GLU A 255 -3.03 26.65 -5.01
CA GLU A 255 -1.97 27.40 -4.32
C GLU A 255 -1.15 26.47 -3.40
N PHE A 256 -1.78 25.47 -2.77
CA PHE A 256 -1.10 24.41 -2.01
C PHE A 256 -0.26 23.49 -2.90
N HIS A 257 -0.72 23.16 -4.11
CA HIS A 257 0.07 22.44 -5.11
C HIS A 257 1.22 23.30 -5.66
N LEU A 258 1.05 24.61 -5.85
CA LEU A 258 2.13 25.53 -6.20
C LEU A 258 3.13 25.70 -5.06
N ALA A 259 2.69 25.87 -3.81
CA ALA A 259 3.56 25.89 -2.65
C ALA A 259 4.42 24.63 -2.58
N ARG A 260 3.82 23.46 -2.87
CA ARG A 260 4.54 22.18 -2.99
C ARG A 260 5.45 22.09 -4.24
N HIS A 261 5.13 22.77 -5.35
CA HIS A 261 5.98 22.83 -6.53
C HIS A 261 7.20 23.73 -6.33
N PHE A 262 7.03 24.92 -5.74
CA PHE A 262 8.11 25.82 -5.34
C PHE A 262 8.97 25.22 -4.21
N LEU A 263 8.38 24.58 -3.21
CA LEU A 263 9.17 23.87 -2.18
C LEU A 263 10.03 22.74 -2.78
N LYS A 264 9.50 21.99 -3.76
CA LYS A 264 10.11 20.73 -4.24
C LYS A 264 10.75 20.85 -5.63
N GLY A 265 10.90 22.06 -6.16
CA GLY A 265 11.53 22.37 -7.45
C GLY A 265 10.89 21.66 -8.66
N ARG A 266 9.55 21.61 -8.71
CA ARG A 266 8.80 20.90 -9.75
C ARG A 266 8.30 21.86 -10.83
N GLY A 267 8.93 21.83 -12.01
CA GLY A 267 8.57 22.70 -13.14
C GLY A 267 8.96 24.17 -12.98
N VAL A 268 9.36 24.58 -11.77
CA VAL A 268 9.94 25.87 -11.38
C VAL A 268 11.19 25.62 -10.52
N PRO A 269 12.09 26.61 -10.38
CA PRO A 269 13.14 26.58 -9.37
C PRO A 269 12.58 26.33 -7.97
N ALA A 270 13.41 25.78 -7.08
CA ALA A 270 13.04 25.63 -5.67
C ALA A 270 13.17 26.99 -4.95
N ASP A 271 12.11 27.40 -4.24
CA ASP A 271 12.05 28.67 -3.50
C ASP A 271 11.11 28.51 -2.29
N ALA A 272 11.68 28.59 -1.08
CA ALA A 272 10.92 28.41 0.16
C ALA A 272 10.12 29.67 0.56
N GLY A 273 10.54 30.86 0.12
CA GLY A 273 9.84 32.12 0.37
C GLY A 273 8.59 32.26 -0.50
N GLU A 274 8.72 31.95 -1.78
CA GLU A 274 7.60 31.88 -2.72
C GLU A 274 6.66 30.71 -2.35
N ALA A 275 7.19 29.56 -1.90
CA ALA A 275 6.36 28.49 -1.35
C ALA A 275 5.55 28.94 -0.12
N GLN A 276 6.15 29.66 0.83
CA GLN A 276 5.44 30.21 2.00
C GLN A 276 4.39 31.25 1.59
N LYS A 277 4.66 32.08 0.58
CA LYS A 277 3.70 33.03 0.02
C LYS A 277 2.49 32.28 -0.54
N TRP A 278 2.68 31.26 -1.38
CA TRP A 278 1.59 30.44 -1.91
C TRP A 278 0.83 29.67 -0.82
N LEU A 279 1.52 29.14 0.21
CA LEU A 279 0.83 28.48 1.32
C LEU A 279 0.01 29.47 2.17
N ARG A 280 0.52 30.67 2.43
CA ARG A 280 -0.22 31.72 3.15
C ARG A 280 -1.48 32.15 2.40
N LEU A 281 -1.40 32.25 1.08
CA LEU A 281 -2.58 32.49 0.24
C LEU A 281 -3.56 31.32 0.39
N ALA A 282 -3.11 30.08 0.19
CA ALA A 282 -3.95 28.89 0.35
C ALA A 282 -4.68 28.87 1.71
N ILE A 283 -3.99 29.16 2.81
CA ILE A 283 -4.57 29.27 4.17
C ILE A 283 -5.58 30.43 4.27
N ALA A 284 -5.21 31.62 3.80
CA ALA A 284 -6.04 32.82 3.88
C ALA A 284 -7.37 32.67 3.13
N HIS A 285 -7.35 31.92 2.03
CA HIS A 285 -8.52 31.69 1.19
C HIS A 285 -9.35 30.48 1.67
N GLY A 286 -8.73 29.44 2.25
CA GLY A 286 -9.45 28.47 3.10
C GLY A 286 -8.94 27.03 3.19
N GLN A 287 -7.68 26.76 2.80
CA GLN A 287 -7.08 25.43 2.81
C GLN A 287 -7.03 24.84 4.22
N LYS A 288 -7.15 23.52 4.33
CA LYS A 288 -7.18 22.79 5.60
C LYS A 288 -6.20 21.63 5.57
N ASN A 289 -5.67 21.28 6.75
CA ASN A 289 -4.54 20.35 6.90
C ASN A 289 -3.28 20.87 6.18
N THR A 290 -3.04 22.18 6.25
CA THR A 290 -1.82 22.81 5.75
C THR A 290 -0.62 22.53 6.63
N ASP A 291 -0.85 22.19 7.90
CA ASP A 291 0.10 22.02 9.00
C ASP A 291 1.37 21.24 8.55
N GLU A 292 1.21 20.09 7.90
CA GLU A 292 2.35 19.28 7.40
C GLU A 292 3.19 19.99 6.32
N LEU A 293 2.56 20.80 5.46
CA LEU A 293 3.25 21.58 4.42
C LEU A 293 3.77 22.92 4.96
N ASP A 294 3.15 23.47 6.00
CA ASP A 294 3.70 24.63 6.73
C ASP A 294 4.96 24.20 7.46
N ASP A 295 4.94 23.08 8.21
CA ASP A 295 6.13 22.50 8.84
C ASP A 295 7.25 22.22 7.81
N GLU A 296 6.95 21.61 6.65
CA GLU A 296 7.92 21.43 5.55
C GLU A 296 8.50 22.78 5.05
N ILE A 297 7.70 23.84 4.98
CA ILE A 297 8.09 25.15 4.44
C ILE A 297 8.80 26.02 5.49
N GLN A 298 8.38 25.99 6.76
CA GLN A 298 9.08 26.66 7.86
C GLN A 298 10.46 26.02 8.07
N ALA A 299 10.57 24.68 7.97
CA ALA A 299 11.87 24.01 7.96
C ALA A 299 12.75 24.50 6.80
N ALA A 300 12.21 24.52 5.57
CA ALA A 300 12.95 25.01 4.40
C ALA A 300 13.33 26.50 4.51
N LEU A 301 12.54 27.35 5.18
CA LEU A 301 12.85 28.78 5.40
C LEU A 301 13.82 29.03 6.56
N VAL A 302 13.82 28.17 7.57
CA VAL A 302 14.88 28.15 8.60
C VAL A 302 16.19 27.69 7.95
N GLU A 303 16.14 26.70 7.05
CA GLU A 303 17.30 26.32 6.23
C GLU A 303 17.77 27.43 5.30
N ASP A 304 16.88 28.17 4.62
CA ASP A 304 17.28 29.22 3.67
C ASP A 304 17.87 30.45 4.39
N LYS A 305 17.34 30.80 5.57
CA LYS A 305 17.92 31.87 6.41
C LYS A 305 19.24 31.45 7.07
N SER A 306 19.33 30.26 7.65
CA SER A 306 20.61 29.74 8.16
C SER A 306 21.63 29.53 7.03
N ALA A 307 21.20 29.17 5.82
CA ALA A 307 22.09 29.12 4.65
C ALA A 307 22.65 30.51 4.24
N SER A 308 22.08 31.62 4.73
CA SER A 308 22.59 32.98 4.50
C SER A 308 23.55 33.48 5.59
N GLU A 309 23.40 33.06 6.85
CA GLU A 309 24.21 33.54 7.99
C GLU A 309 25.16 32.47 8.57
N GLU A 310 24.93 31.17 8.33
CA GLU A 310 25.75 30.03 8.80
C GLU A 310 26.44 29.26 7.66
N ALA A 311 26.45 29.79 6.43
CA ALA A 311 27.10 29.21 5.25
C ALA A 311 28.58 28.80 5.44
N GLU A 312 29.27 29.38 6.44
CA GLU A 312 30.65 29.04 6.79
C GLU A 312 30.79 27.91 7.84
N ARG A 313 29.79 27.64 8.71
CA ARG A 313 30.01 26.86 9.96
C ARG A 313 28.76 26.14 10.53
N GLN A 314 28.42 24.93 10.08
CA GLN A 314 27.59 23.99 10.87
C GLN A 314 27.94 22.50 10.70
N PRO A 315 27.87 21.67 11.76
CA PRO A 315 28.26 20.26 11.74
C PRO A 315 27.13 19.24 11.52
N ASP A 316 25.83 19.59 11.67
CA ASP A 316 24.80 18.58 12.04
C ASP A 316 23.91 17.99 10.92
N LYS A 317 24.06 18.37 9.63
CA LYS A 317 23.22 17.78 8.56
C LYS A 317 23.41 16.26 8.37
N PRO A 318 22.37 15.47 8.03
CA PRO A 318 22.54 14.05 7.69
C PRO A 318 23.58 13.81 6.60
N VAL A 319 24.40 12.77 6.71
CA VAL A 319 25.46 12.45 5.72
C VAL A 319 24.88 12.22 4.32
N SER A 320 23.67 11.67 4.27
CA SER A 320 22.84 11.49 3.07
C SER A 320 22.36 12.79 2.40
N GLU A 321 22.51 13.95 3.05
CA GLU A 321 22.03 15.25 2.56
C GLU A 321 23.14 16.31 2.43
N ARG A 322 24.39 15.98 2.84
CA ARG A 322 25.55 16.85 2.62
C ARG A 322 25.95 16.88 1.13
N ALA A 323 26.69 17.92 0.76
CA ALA A 323 27.13 18.11 -0.62
C ALA A 323 28.35 17.23 -0.95
N TRP A 324 28.12 16.19 -1.76
CA TRP A 324 29.16 15.30 -2.26
C TRP A 324 29.99 15.98 -3.36
N ARG A 325 31.29 15.70 -3.36
CA ARG A 325 32.20 15.97 -4.48
C ARG A 325 32.20 14.74 -5.38
N VAL A 326 31.88 14.90 -6.65
CA VAL A 326 31.68 13.78 -7.59
C VAL A 326 32.50 13.99 -8.85
N VAL A 327 33.25 12.98 -9.30
CA VAL A 327 34.05 13.06 -10.52
C VAL A 327 34.07 11.74 -11.29
N GLY A 328 33.98 11.87 -12.61
CA GLY A 328 33.73 10.78 -13.56
C GLY A 328 32.94 11.31 -14.77
N PRO A 329 32.38 10.43 -15.62
CA PRO A 329 32.60 8.99 -15.66
C PRO A 329 34.00 8.70 -16.23
N PHE A 330 34.74 7.81 -15.58
CA PHE A 330 36.01 7.26 -16.04
C PHE A 330 35.81 5.88 -16.65
N ASP A 331 36.57 5.57 -17.69
CA ASP A 331 36.46 4.29 -18.39
C ASP A 331 37.30 3.24 -17.67
N LEU A 332 36.82 2.00 -17.70
CA LEU A 332 37.50 0.88 -17.05
C LEU A 332 38.73 0.46 -17.87
N PRO A 333 39.84 0.04 -17.22
CA PRO A 333 41.01 -0.46 -17.94
C PRO A 333 40.69 -1.78 -18.65
N ALA A 334 41.49 -2.13 -19.66
CA ALA A 334 41.39 -3.43 -20.33
C ALA A 334 41.73 -4.57 -19.35
N GLY A 335 40.74 -5.39 -19.00
CA GLY A 335 40.88 -6.50 -18.06
C GLY A 335 39.54 -6.92 -17.45
N SER A 336 39.57 -7.73 -16.39
CA SER A 336 38.38 -8.02 -15.59
C SER A 336 38.02 -6.78 -14.77
N ALA A 337 36.83 -6.23 -15.02
CA ALA A 337 36.35 -5.05 -14.31
C ALA A 337 36.17 -5.29 -12.79
N LYS A 338 35.88 -6.53 -12.39
CA LYS A 338 35.79 -6.94 -10.98
C LYS A 338 37.13 -6.79 -10.29
N ASP A 339 38.17 -7.33 -10.91
CA ASP A 339 39.52 -7.38 -10.37
C ASP A 339 40.10 -5.97 -10.25
N TYR A 340 39.77 -5.07 -11.19
CA TYR A 340 40.09 -3.65 -11.08
C TYR A 340 39.40 -2.98 -9.88
N PHE A 341 38.10 -3.18 -9.71
CA PHE A 341 37.35 -2.61 -8.57
C PHE A 341 37.82 -3.17 -7.22
N GLU A 342 38.09 -4.47 -7.12
CA GLU A 342 38.57 -5.10 -5.89
C GLU A 342 40.01 -4.66 -5.57
N SER A 343 40.89 -4.50 -6.57
CA SER A 343 42.26 -4.02 -6.39
C SER A 343 42.40 -2.49 -6.27
N PHE A 344 41.40 -1.71 -6.66
CA PHE A 344 41.41 -0.25 -6.49
C PHE A 344 41.51 0.09 -5.00
N ALA A 345 42.55 0.84 -4.63
CA ALA A 345 42.85 1.21 -3.25
C ALA A 345 42.67 2.71 -3.03
N PHE A 346 42.60 3.15 -1.77
CA PHE A 346 42.52 4.57 -1.44
C PHE A 346 43.70 5.40 -1.98
N GLY A 347 44.87 4.78 -2.17
CA GLY A 347 46.02 5.42 -2.84
C GLY A 347 45.80 5.76 -4.33
N ASN A 348 44.74 5.24 -4.96
CA ASN A 348 44.31 5.58 -6.32
C ASN A 348 43.27 6.72 -6.32
N PHE A 349 42.78 7.16 -5.16
CA PHE A 349 41.78 8.21 -5.03
C PHE A 349 42.42 9.60 -5.19
N PRO A 350 41.78 10.56 -5.89
CA PRO A 350 42.34 11.90 -6.08
C PRO A 350 42.58 12.64 -4.77
N ALA A 351 43.81 13.16 -4.59
CA ALA A 351 44.24 13.84 -3.37
C ALA A 351 43.35 15.04 -2.99
N SER A 352 42.91 15.81 -3.99
CA SER A 352 41.94 16.92 -3.84
C SER A 352 40.75 16.73 -4.79
N MET A 353 39.54 16.99 -4.31
CA MET A 353 38.30 17.01 -5.11
C MET A 353 37.52 18.30 -4.85
N ASP A 354 38.15 19.46 -5.09
CA ASP A 354 37.48 20.75 -4.98
C ASP A 354 36.64 21.05 -6.22
N GLU A 355 35.60 21.87 -6.06
CA GLU A 355 34.66 22.26 -7.13
C GLU A 355 35.37 22.92 -8.32
N GLY A 356 34.98 22.54 -9.55
CA GLY A 356 35.55 23.12 -10.77
C GLY A 356 37.01 22.72 -11.07
N LYS A 357 37.71 22.06 -10.13
CA LYS A 357 39.02 21.45 -10.43
C LYS A 357 38.84 20.24 -11.33
N SER A 358 39.82 20.02 -12.20
CA SER A 358 39.88 18.84 -13.05
C SER A 358 40.77 17.75 -12.45
N VAL A 359 40.22 16.55 -12.31
CA VAL A 359 40.95 15.31 -11.99
C VAL A 359 41.30 14.62 -13.31
N THR A 360 42.52 14.09 -13.43
CA THR A 360 42.90 13.22 -14.54
C THR A 360 43.23 11.83 -14.03
N LEU A 361 42.49 10.81 -14.49
CA LEU A 361 42.74 9.40 -14.24
C LEU A 361 42.68 8.66 -15.58
N MET A 362 43.56 7.68 -15.81
CA MET A 362 43.61 6.89 -17.06
C MET A 362 43.61 7.74 -18.34
N ALA A 363 44.40 8.83 -18.35
CA ALA A 363 44.46 9.85 -19.41
C ALA A 363 43.13 10.60 -19.70
N MET A 364 42.09 10.39 -18.90
CA MET A 364 40.80 11.08 -19.00
C MET A 364 40.71 12.20 -17.96
N THR A 365 40.66 13.44 -18.43
CA THR A 365 40.38 14.60 -17.58
C THR A 365 38.87 14.76 -17.37
N ARG A 366 38.44 14.99 -16.12
CA ARG A 366 37.05 15.16 -15.69
C ARG A 366 36.96 16.25 -14.61
N GLU A 367 35.98 17.13 -14.74
CA GLU A 367 35.69 18.19 -13.77
C GLU A 367 34.98 17.61 -12.53
N VAL A 368 35.38 18.05 -11.33
CA VAL A 368 34.72 17.71 -10.08
C VAL A 368 33.46 18.55 -9.90
N LYS A 369 32.30 17.88 -9.89
CA LYS A 369 30.99 18.49 -9.66
C LYS A 369 30.61 18.42 -8.19
N LYS A 370 29.90 19.44 -7.70
CA LYS A 370 29.15 19.38 -6.43
C LYS A 370 27.79 18.76 -6.70
N ALA A 371 27.33 17.89 -5.81
CA ALA A 371 25.98 17.37 -5.84
C ALA A 371 25.44 17.21 -4.41
N ALA A 372 24.33 17.87 -4.10
CA ALA A 372 23.54 17.52 -2.94
C ALA A 372 22.89 16.14 -3.19
N ALA A 373 23.13 15.19 -2.29
CA ALA A 373 22.36 13.96 -2.27
C ALA A 373 20.93 14.26 -1.76
N LYS A 374 19.97 13.42 -2.14
CA LYS A 374 18.57 13.50 -1.68
C LYS A 374 18.32 12.43 -0.61
N PRO A 375 17.18 12.46 0.12
CA PRO A 375 16.84 11.42 1.09
C PRO A 375 16.83 9.97 0.52
N ASN A 376 16.68 9.81 -0.79
CA ASN A 376 16.76 8.52 -1.49
C ASN A 376 18.15 8.24 -2.10
N GLY A 377 19.17 9.02 -1.75
CA GLY A 377 20.55 8.91 -2.24
C GLY A 377 20.95 9.90 -3.35
N LEU A 378 22.14 9.63 -3.89
CA LEU A 378 22.83 10.34 -4.96
C LEU A 378 22.64 9.58 -6.29
N SER A 379 22.28 10.29 -7.37
CA SER A 379 22.07 9.69 -8.70
C SER A 379 23.12 10.22 -9.69
N PHE A 380 24.06 9.37 -10.08
CA PHE A 380 25.16 9.72 -10.96
C PHE A 380 24.68 9.98 -12.40
N ASP A 381 23.64 9.28 -12.88
CA ASP A 381 23.03 9.56 -14.20
C ASP A 381 22.66 11.04 -14.39
N LYS A 382 22.21 11.70 -13.32
CA LYS A 382 21.81 13.12 -13.32
C LYS A 382 22.98 14.10 -13.18
N ILE A 383 24.09 13.64 -12.62
CA ILE A 383 25.28 14.47 -12.33
C ILE A 383 26.31 14.36 -13.47
N LEU A 384 26.50 13.15 -13.98
CA LEU A 384 27.55 12.74 -14.91
C LEU A 384 27.04 12.34 -16.30
N GLY A 385 25.72 12.15 -16.44
CA GLY A 385 25.08 11.59 -17.63
C GLY A 385 25.06 10.05 -17.61
N PRO A 386 24.05 9.41 -18.23
CA PRO A 386 23.95 7.96 -18.28
C PRO A 386 25.07 7.37 -19.14
N ARG A 387 25.91 6.51 -18.55
CA ARG A 387 27.04 5.87 -19.23
C ARG A 387 27.35 4.52 -18.58
N THR A 388 27.58 3.49 -19.39
CA THR A 388 27.77 2.09 -18.94
C THR A 388 29.24 1.67 -18.99
N ASN A 389 29.65 0.65 -18.23
CA ASN A 389 31.05 0.17 -18.18
C ASN A 389 32.05 1.27 -17.80
N CYS A 390 31.67 2.10 -16.83
CA CYS A 390 32.47 3.19 -16.30
C CYS A 390 32.41 3.18 -14.77
N TYR A 391 33.29 3.95 -14.13
CA TYR A 391 33.22 4.21 -12.70
C TYR A 391 33.23 5.70 -12.40
N ALA A 392 32.75 6.06 -11.22
CA ALA A 392 32.83 7.40 -10.65
C ALA A 392 33.41 7.31 -9.24
N LEU A 393 34.05 8.41 -8.85
CA LEU A 393 34.56 8.62 -7.51
C LEU A 393 33.73 9.72 -6.84
N ALA A 394 33.23 9.45 -5.64
CA ALA A 394 32.49 10.39 -4.82
C ALA A 394 33.18 10.55 -3.46
N ARG A 395 33.26 11.78 -2.95
CA ARG A 395 33.92 12.09 -1.68
C ARG A 395 33.11 13.10 -0.87
N LEU A 396 33.07 12.91 0.44
CA LEU A 396 32.38 13.79 1.38
C LEU A 396 33.20 13.93 2.65
N GLU A 397 33.63 15.16 2.94
CA GLU A 397 34.18 15.54 4.24
C GLU A 397 33.07 16.08 5.14
N PHE A 398 33.07 15.73 6.42
CA PHE A 398 32.04 16.09 7.39
C PHE A 398 32.61 16.10 8.81
N ASP A 399 31.88 16.71 9.75
CA ASP A 399 32.20 16.57 11.18
C ASP A 399 31.47 15.35 11.75
N GLY A 400 32.22 14.45 12.41
CA GLY A 400 31.69 13.28 13.12
C GLY A 400 31.33 13.58 14.59
N GLY A 401 31.55 14.80 15.07
CA GLY A 401 31.35 15.20 16.46
C GLY A 401 32.33 14.50 17.39
N THR A 402 31.82 13.79 18.40
CA THR A 402 32.65 13.05 19.38
C THR A 402 33.33 11.78 18.82
N GLY A 403 33.10 11.42 17.55
CA GLY A 403 33.60 10.18 16.95
C GLY A 403 32.97 8.92 17.54
N GLY A 404 33.75 7.84 17.64
CA GLY A 404 33.34 6.54 18.18
C GLY A 404 32.81 5.58 17.10
N ARG A 405 32.53 4.34 17.52
CA ARG A 405 32.02 3.29 16.61
C ARG A 405 30.54 3.50 16.33
N ARG A 406 30.16 3.63 15.06
CA ARG A 406 28.78 3.91 14.61
C ARG A 406 28.42 3.11 13.37
N LEU A 407 27.14 3.14 13.01
CA LEU A 407 26.60 2.43 11.85
C LEU A 407 26.58 3.32 10.60
N ILE A 408 27.04 2.77 9.48
CA ILE A 408 26.82 3.30 8.13
C ILE A 408 25.81 2.37 7.44
N SER A 409 24.74 2.96 6.92
CA SER A 409 23.74 2.30 6.08
C SER A 409 24.14 2.47 4.60
N VAL A 410 24.16 1.40 3.82
CA VAL A 410 24.58 1.42 2.40
C VAL A 410 23.59 0.72 1.48
N GLY A 411 23.19 1.40 0.40
CA GLY A 411 22.51 0.84 -0.78
C GLY A 411 23.10 1.39 -2.08
N SER A 412 23.10 0.60 -3.15
CA SER A 412 23.53 1.00 -4.50
C SER A 412 22.95 0.02 -5.53
N ASP A 413 22.50 0.49 -6.67
CA ASP A 413 22.12 -0.35 -7.82
C ASP A 413 23.32 -0.94 -8.56
N ASP A 414 24.53 -0.72 -8.05
CA ASP A 414 25.82 -1.08 -8.65
C ASP A 414 26.82 -1.62 -7.62
N ALA A 415 28.02 -1.99 -8.08
CA ALA A 415 29.13 -2.29 -7.19
C ALA A 415 29.65 -1.03 -6.49
N VAL A 416 29.83 -1.09 -5.17
CA VAL A 416 30.22 0.05 -4.32
C VAL A 416 31.30 -0.32 -3.32
N LYS A 417 32.36 0.49 -3.28
CA LYS A 417 33.52 0.34 -2.40
C LYS A 417 33.72 1.64 -1.60
N ILE A 418 33.86 1.56 -0.29
CA ILE A 418 33.82 2.69 0.64
C ILE A 418 35.03 2.66 1.58
N TRP A 419 35.68 3.82 1.70
CA TRP A 419 36.73 4.09 2.68
C TRP A 419 36.28 5.20 3.64
N LEU A 420 36.52 5.00 4.94
CA LEU A 420 36.35 6.03 5.98
C LEU A 420 37.76 6.41 6.47
N ASN A 421 38.11 7.69 6.37
CA ASN A 421 39.42 8.24 6.75
C ASN A 421 40.59 7.46 6.10
N GLY A 422 40.42 7.06 4.83
CA GLY A 422 41.38 6.26 4.06
C GLY A 422 41.41 4.75 4.37
N LYS A 423 40.77 4.29 5.46
CA LYS A 423 40.63 2.87 5.79
C LYS A 423 39.43 2.27 5.06
N GLU A 424 39.59 1.13 4.42
CA GLU A 424 38.49 0.41 3.76
C GLU A 424 37.49 -0.10 4.80
N VAL A 425 36.19 0.16 4.58
CA VAL A 425 35.10 -0.25 5.49
C VAL A 425 34.00 -1.05 4.79
N HIS A 426 33.85 -0.92 3.48
CA HIS A 426 32.90 -1.74 2.69
C HIS A 426 33.44 -2.01 1.28
N CYS A 427 33.21 -3.22 0.78
CA CYS A 427 33.42 -3.59 -0.61
C CYS A 427 32.39 -4.67 -0.99
N ASP A 428 31.48 -4.40 -1.93
CA ASP A 428 30.63 -5.44 -2.52
C ASP A 428 30.40 -5.19 -4.02
N TRP A 429 30.41 -6.28 -4.78
CA TRP A 429 30.37 -6.33 -6.25
C TRP A 429 28.95 -6.68 -6.75
N ILE A 430 27.91 -6.21 -6.04
CA ILE A 430 26.54 -6.70 -6.22
C ILE A 430 25.51 -5.55 -6.18
N SER A 431 24.78 -5.43 -7.30
CA SER A 431 23.59 -4.59 -7.47
C SER A 431 22.49 -4.98 -6.48
N ARG A 432 21.83 -3.97 -5.90
CA ARG A 432 20.73 -4.09 -4.91
C ARG A 432 19.78 -2.90 -5.06
N SER A 433 18.87 -2.71 -4.11
CA SER A 433 17.95 -1.57 -4.11
C SER A 433 18.66 -0.26 -3.70
N LEU A 434 18.31 0.87 -4.33
CA LEU A 434 18.68 2.22 -3.89
C LEU A 434 17.87 2.63 -2.64
N ARG A 435 18.21 2.04 -1.48
CA ARG A 435 17.60 2.33 -0.19
C ARG A 435 18.64 2.32 0.92
N THR A 436 18.41 3.12 1.95
CA THR A 436 19.09 2.99 3.23
C THR A 436 18.61 1.71 3.94
N GLY A 437 19.50 1.08 4.70
CA GLY A 437 19.23 -0.14 5.48
C GLY A 437 19.46 -1.47 4.76
N GLU A 438 19.92 -1.51 3.50
CA GLU A 438 20.20 -2.77 2.79
C GLU A 438 21.41 -3.49 3.42
N ASP A 439 22.62 -2.96 3.25
CA ASP A 439 23.79 -3.37 4.03
C ASP A 439 24.00 -2.41 5.21
N LEU A 440 24.57 -2.94 6.31
CA LEU A 440 24.83 -2.21 7.55
C LEU A 440 26.28 -2.45 7.97
N VAL A 441 27.08 -1.39 8.08
CA VAL A 441 28.53 -1.44 8.29
C VAL A 441 28.88 -0.73 9.60
N LEU A 442 29.58 -1.42 10.51
CA LEU A 442 30.10 -0.79 11.73
C LEU A 442 31.49 -0.21 11.46
N ALA A 443 31.64 1.10 11.62
CA ALA A 443 32.87 1.83 11.35
C ALA A 443 33.28 2.73 12.53
N ASP A 444 34.59 2.94 12.70
CA ASP A 444 35.16 3.72 13.79
C ASP A 444 35.42 5.16 13.31
N PHE A 445 34.61 6.11 13.79
CA PHE A 445 34.73 7.53 13.44
C PHE A 445 35.71 8.24 14.35
N GLN A 446 36.52 9.13 13.79
CA GLN A 446 37.44 9.98 14.54
C GLN A 446 36.66 11.16 15.17
N PRO A 447 37.10 11.74 16.29
CA PRO A 447 36.54 13.00 16.79
C PRO A 447 36.82 14.14 15.80
N GLY A 448 35.83 15.01 15.56
CA GLY A 448 35.91 16.10 14.60
C GLY A 448 35.82 15.62 13.14
N LYS A 449 36.68 16.18 12.28
CA LYS A 449 36.61 15.96 10.82
C LYS A 449 36.84 14.50 10.42
N ASN A 450 35.92 13.97 9.61
CA ASN A 450 36.00 12.68 8.95
C ASN A 450 35.84 12.82 7.42
N ASP A 451 36.26 11.80 6.69
CA ASP A 451 36.26 11.72 5.22
C ASP A 451 35.66 10.37 4.78
N ILE A 452 34.59 10.40 3.99
CA ILE A 452 34.07 9.22 3.29
C ILE A 452 34.40 9.35 1.81
N ALA A 453 35.18 8.40 1.31
CA ALA A 453 35.50 8.25 -0.11
C ALA A 453 34.83 6.98 -0.65
N VAL A 454 34.33 7.05 -1.89
CA VAL A 454 33.49 6.01 -2.49
C VAL A 454 33.84 5.83 -3.96
N MET A 455 34.02 4.58 -4.38
CA MET A 455 34.06 4.18 -5.79
C MET A 455 32.79 3.41 -6.12
N ILE A 456 32.09 3.80 -7.19
CA ILE A 456 30.93 3.08 -7.72
C ILE A 456 31.12 2.83 -9.21
N GLN A 457 30.81 1.61 -9.65
CA GLN A 457 30.98 1.17 -11.03
C GLN A 457 29.64 0.78 -11.66
N ASN A 458 29.30 1.42 -12.79
CA ASN A 458 28.03 1.21 -13.49
C ASN A 458 28.02 -0.06 -14.36
N PHE A 459 27.18 -1.03 -14.02
CA PHE A 459 26.92 -2.27 -14.75
C PHE A 459 25.96 -2.13 -15.95
N GLY A 460 25.39 -0.95 -16.16
CA GLY A 460 24.49 -0.59 -17.25
C GLY A 460 23.03 -0.39 -16.84
N GLY A 461 22.74 -0.38 -15.53
CA GLY A 461 21.43 -0.06 -14.95
C GLY A 461 21.18 1.45 -14.85
N PRO A 462 20.27 1.88 -13.95
CA PRO A 462 20.38 3.20 -13.32
C PRO A 462 21.63 3.22 -12.41
N TRP A 463 22.14 4.43 -12.12
CA TRP A 463 23.44 4.61 -11.47
C TRP A 463 23.33 5.50 -10.22
N GLY A 464 23.49 4.92 -9.03
CA GLY A 464 23.33 5.63 -7.77
C GLY A 464 23.96 5.00 -6.53
N MET A 465 23.84 5.72 -5.41
CA MET A 465 24.03 5.17 -4.05
C MET A 465 23.15 5.89 -3.04
N ALA A 466 22.82 5.20 -1.95
CA ALA A 466 22.37 5.81 -0.71
C ALA A 466 23.37 5.41 0.40
N ILE A 467 24.09 6.40 0.93
CA ILE A 467 24.95 6.24 2.12
C ILE A 467 24.43 7.19 3.19
N ASP A 468 24.21 6.66 4.39
CA ASP A 468 23.63 7.42 5.50
C ASP A 468 24.11 6.93 6.88
N MET A 469 23.98 7.77 7.90
CA MET A 469 24.15 7.38 9.30
C MET A 469 22.76 7.35 9.97
N PRO A 470 22.12 6.17 10.12
CA PRO A 470 20.74 6.09 10.57
C PRO A 470 20.60 6.52 12.03
N ASP A 471 19.54 7.27 12.32
CA ASP A 471 19.24 7.75 13.67
C ASP A 471 18.75 6.61 14.60
N ALA A 472 18.68 6.89 15.91
CA ALA A 472 18.25 5.90 16.89
C ALA A 472 16.83 5.34 16.61
N LYS A 473 15.92 6.14 16.04
CA LYS A 473 14.58 5.68 15.64
C LYS A 473 14.66 4.68 14.48
N SER A 474 15.47 4.97 13.46
CA SER A 474 15.68 4.11 12.30
C SER A 474 16.39 2.80 12.67
N ILE A 475 17.42 2.86 13.51
CA ILE A 475 18.12 1.68 14.04
C ILE A 475 17.14 0.79 14.82
N ASN A 476 16.30 1.37 15.68
CA ASN A 476 15.27 0.60 16.40
C ASN A 476 14.19 0.02 15.48
N GLY A 477 13.78 0.72 14.42
CA GLY A 477 12.87 0.17 13.40
C GLY A 477 13.44 -1.04 12.66
N LEU A 478 14.73 -0.98 12.29
CA LEU A 478 15.45 -2.10 11.68
C LEU A 478 15.68 -3.26 12.69
N LEU A 479 15.85 -2.95 13.98
CA LEU A 479 15.99 -3.93 15.05
C LEU A 479 14.67 -4.67 15.27
N ALA A 480 13.53 -3.98 15.27
CA ALA A 480 12.21 -4.58 15.35
C ALA A 480 11.95 -5.55 14.19
N GLN A 481 12.30 -5.15 12.96
CA GLN A 481 12.22 -6.02 11.80
C GLN A 481 13.10 -7.27 11.96
N SER A 482 14.35 -7.10 12.41
CA SER A 482 15.31 -8.19 12.62
C SER A 482 14.83 -9.16 13.70
N VAL A 483 14.23 -8.66 14.79
CA VAL A 483 13.64 -9.45 15.88
C VAL A 483 12.45 -10.30 15.39
N ILE A 484 11.57 -9.73 14.56
CA ILE A 484 10.44 -10.46 13.96
C ILE A 484 10.95 -11.58 13.02
N GLN A 485 11.92 -11.26 12.17
CA GLN A 485 12.52 -12.20 11.22
C GLN A 485 13.38 -13.28 11.90
N GLY A 486 13.92 -12.99 13.09
CA GLY A 486 14.86 -13.85 13.83
C GLY A 486 16.32 -13.66 13.39
N ASP A 487 16.65 -12.55 12.73
CA ASP A 487 17.96 -12.32 12.12
C ASP A 487 19.00 -11.82 13.16
N THR A 488 19.51 -12.77 13.93
CA THR A 488 20.34 -12.52 15.13
C THR A 488 21.64 -11.77 14.80
N GLU A 489 22.25 -12.03 13.64
CA GLU A 489 23.46 -11.35 13.17
C GLU A 489 23.20 -9.85 12.90
N ARG A 490 22.17 -9.56 12.10
CA ARG A 490 21.73 -8.19 11.78
C ARG A 490 21.29 -7.42 13.02
N ALA A 491 20.58 -8.10 13.94
CA ALA A 491 20.22 -7.53 15.23
C ALA A 491 21.45 -7.19 16.10
N GLY A 492 22.49 -8.06 16.12
CA GLY A 492 23.75 -7.78 16.80
C GLY A 492 24.47 -6.55 16.27
N ILE A 493 24.52 -6.40 14.94
CA ILE A 493 25.07 -5.22 14.25
C ILE A 493 24.30 -3.95 14.64
N LEU A 494 22.97 -4.02 14.67
CA LEU A 494 22.11 -2.88 15.06
C LEU A 494 22.23 -2.51 16.55
N LEU A 495 22.39 -3.50 17.44
CA LEU A 495 22.65 -3.27 18.87
C LEU A 495 24.03 -2.63 19.10
N GLU A 496 25.05 -3.00 18.33
CA GLU A 496 26.36 -2.32 18.35
C GLU A 496 26.34 -0.95 17.67
N GLY A 497 25.39 -0.69 16.77
CA GLY A 497 25.11 0.62 16.22
C GLY A 497 24.36 1.58 17.15
N GLY A 498 23.91 1.12 18.34
CA GLY A 498 23.16 1.92 19.31
C GLY A 498 21.65 1.65 19.37
N GLY A 499 21.17 0.51 18.84
CA GLY A 499 19.78 0.07 19.01
C GLY A 499 19.45 -0.28 20.47
N ASP A 500 18.23 0.00 20.91
CA ASP A 500 17.79 -0.25 22.29
C ASP A 500 17.13 -1.63 22.39
N PRO A 501 17.68 -2.60 23.16
CA PRO A 501 17.04 -3.89 23.37
C PRO A 501 15.70 -3.79 24.14
N ASN A 502 15.37 -2.62 24.68
CA ASN A 502 14.11 -2.29 25.34
C ASN A 502 13.22 -1.33 24.52
N GLY A 503 13.63 -0.99 23.29
CA GLY A 503 12.87 -0.16 22.36
C GLY A 503 11.56 -0.80 21.90
N GLU A 504 10.60 0.01 21.46
CA GLU A 504 9.27 -0.44 21.05
C GLU A 504 9.34 -1.41 19.86
N CYS A 505 8.72 -2.59 20.02
CA CYS A 505 8.65 -3.62 18.99
C CYS A 505 7.21 -4.13 18.84
N VAL A 506 6.82 -4.55 17.63
CA VAL A 506 5.48 -5.12 17.32
C VAL A 506 4.32 -4.25 17.82
N SER A 507 3.90 -3.26 17.03
CA SER A 507 2.73 -2.40 17.32
C SER A 507 2.75 -1.72 18.71
N LYS A 508 3.95 -1.46 19.27
CA LYS A 508 4.18 -0.93 20.64
C LYS A 508 3.69 -1.85 21.78
N VAL A 509 3.32 -3.10 21.47
CA VAL A 509 2.80 -4.10 22.44
C VAL A 509 3.94 -4.67 23.29
N PHE A 510 5.12 -4.84 22.69
CA PHE A 510 6.31 -5.42 23.30
C PHE A 510 7.51 -4.46 23.20
N ASN A 511 8.58 -4.77 23.91
CA ASN A 511 9.93 -4.33 23.53
C ASN A 511 10.66 -5.40 22.69
N HIS A 512 11.84 -5.09 22.17
CA HIS A 512 12.63 -6.05 21.36
C HIS A 512 12.89 -7.37 22.09
N THR A 513 13.26 -7.32 23.38
CA THR A 513 13.54 -8.49 24.24
C THR A 513 12.30 -9.36 24.41
N GLU A 514 11.19 -8.77 24.84
CA GLU A 514 9.90 -9.44 25.05
C GLU A 514 9.37 -10.07 23.75
N ALA A 515 9.52 -9.38 22.62
CA ALA A 515 9.12 -9.89 21.30
C ALA A 515 9.97 -11.09 20.88
N ALA A 516 11.30 -11.03 21.04
CA ALA A 516 12.21 -12.15 20.76
C ALA A 516 11.86 -13.37 21.61
N CYS A 517 11.62 -13.17 22.92
CA CYS A 517 11.25 -14.25 23.84
C CYS A 517 9.90 -14.89 23.49
N PHE A 518 8.88 -14.06 23.23
CA PHE A 518 7.55 -14.52 22.84
C PHE A 518 7.58 -15.35 21.55
N MET A 519 8.27 -14.86 20.52
CA MET A 519 8.45 -15.57 19.25
C MET A 519 9.34 -16.83 19.37
N GLY A 520 10.06 -16.99 20.48
CA GLY A 520 10.95 -18.12 20.71
C GLY A 520 12.26 -18.02 19.92
N ARG A 521 12.85 -16.83 19.86
CA ARG A 521 14.19 -16.58 19.29
C ARG A 521 15.22 -16.65 20.40
N GLU A 522 15.47 -17.84 20.93
CA GLU A 522 16.22 -18.05 22.19
C GLU A 522 17.66 -17.50 22.14
N ARG A 523 18.33 -17.54 20.98
CA ARG A 523 19.66 -16.89 20.81
C ARG A 523 19.58 -15.37 20.77
N LEU A 524 18.60 -14.83 20.04
CA LEU A 524 18.41 -13.38 19.94
C LEU A 524 17.92 -12.79 21.26
N HIS A 525 17.10 -13.51 22.02
CA HIS A 525 16.71 -13.13 23.37
C HIS A 525 17.94 -12.96 24.27
N LYS A 526 18.81 -13.97 24.32
CA LYS A 526 20.06 -13.91 25.09
C LYS A 526 21.00 -12.80 24.64
N LEU A 527 21.07 -12.52 23.34
CA LEU A 527 21.83 -11.39 22.80
C LEU A 527 21.25 -10.03 23.26
N LEU A 528 19.92 -9.91 23.30
CA LEU A 528 19.24 -8.71 23.80
C LEU A 528 19.46 -8.56 25.32
N GLU A 529 19.28 -9.61 26.11
CA GLU A 529 19.60 -9.66 27.55
C GLU A 529 21.06 -9.23 27.82
N GLN A 530 22.02 -9.79 27.08
CA GLN A 530 23.45 -9.43 27.17
C GLN A 530 23.76 -7.96 26.84
N LYS A 531 22.90 -7.28 26.09
CA LYS A 531 23.02 -5.85 25.76
C LYS A 531 22.16 -4.95 26.68
N GLY A 532 21.54 -5.49 27.73
CA GLY A 532 20.72 -4.76 28.71
C GLY A 532 19.20 -4.85 28.52
N GLY A 533 18.74 -5.77 27.66
CA GLY A 533 17.34 -6.10 27.45
C GLY A 533 16.69 -6.75 28.66
N HIS A 534 15.42 -6.43 28.92
CA HIS A 534 14.65 -7.05 30.01
C HIS A 534 13.16 -7.24 29.69
N GLU A 535 12.59 -8.31 30.26
CA GLU A 535 11.16 -8.65 30.22
C GLU A 535 10.40 -7.83 31.29
N ARG A 536 9.42 -6.99 30.93
CA ARG A 536 8.74 -6.05 31.88
C ARG A 536 7.46 -6.63 32.52
N TRP A 537 7.24 -7.93 32.41
CA TRP A 537 5.88 -8.45 32.26
C TRP A 537 4.92 -8.29 33.43
N TYR A 538 3.65 -8.14 33.05
CA TYR A 538 2.53 -7.85 33.93
C TYR A 538 1.97 -9.13 34.54
N HIS A 539 2.13 -9.31 35.85
CA HIS A 539 1.52 -10.42 36.58
C HIS A 539 -0.02 -10.31 36.57
N PRO A 540 -0.79 -11.39 36.31
CA PRO A 540 -2.25 -11.33 36.18
C PRO A 540 -3.00 -10.74 37.38
N ALA A 541 -2.43 -10.79 38.59
CA ALA A 541 -3.01 -10.14 39.78
C ALA A 541 -3.08 -8.59 39.69
N TRP A 542 -2.41 -7.96 38.71
CA TRP A 542 -2.49 -6.52 38.46
C TRP A 542 -3.59 -6.15 37.45
N TYR A 543 -4.82 -6.66 37.66
CA TYR A 543 -5.96 -6.41 36.77
C TYR A 543 -6.17 -4.93 36.37
N PRO A 544 -5.99 -3.92 37.25
CA PRO A 544 -6.06 -2.50 36.83
C PRO A 544 -4.98 -2.09 35.83
N ARG A 545 -3.76 -2.63 35.95
CA ARG A 545 -2.67 -2.40 34.97
C ARG A 545 -2.96 -3.12 33.66
N LEU A 546 -3.49 -4.35 33.70
CA LEU A 546 -3.92 -5.08 32.51
C LEU A 546 -5.05 -4.33 31.77
N ALA A 547 -6.03 -3.81 32.49
CA ALA A 547 -7.09 -2.98 31.90
C ALA A 547 -6.53 -1.70 31.26
N SER A 548 -5.59 -1.01 31.93
CA SER A 548 -4.93 0.17 31.37
C SER A 548 -4.05 -0.16 30.15
N LEU A 549 -3.39 -1.32 30.15
CA LEU A 549 -2.58 -1.82 29.05
C LEU A 549 -3.45 -2.14 27.82
N LEU A 550 -4.55 -2.87 28.01
CA LEU A 550 -5.52 -3.15 26.95
C LEU A 550 -6.13 -1.86 26.40
N LEU A 551 -6.53 -0.91 27.26
CA LEU A 551 -7.01 0.41 26.82
C LEU A 551 -5.94 1.18 26.03
N SER A 552 -4.65 1.06 26.37
CA SER A 552 -3.56 1.67 25.62
C SER A 552 -3.38 1.03 24.23
N TRP A 553 -3.40 -0.29 24.14
CA TRP A 553 -3.28 -1.06 22.89
C TRP A 553 -4.43 -0.78 21.91
N ILE A 554 -5.62 -0.46 22.42
CA ILE A 554 -6.84 -0.21 21.63
C ILE A 554 -7.05 1.31 21.37
N GLY A 555 -6.27 2.21 22.00
CA GLY A 555 -6.38 3.66 21.86
C GLY A 555 -7.55 4.31 22.63
N TYR A 556 -8.00 3.69 23.72
CA TYR A 556 -9.21 4.05 24.48
C TYR A 556 -8.90 4.88 25.75
N TRP A 557 -8.14 5.96 25.58
CA TRP A 557 -7.71 6.84 26.67
C TRP A 557 -8.83 7.71 27.29
N ASP A 558 -9.90 8.03 26.57
CA ASP A 558 -11.18 8.50 27.14
C ASP A 558 -12.28 7.49 26.77
N GLN A 559 -13.07 7.10 27.79
CA GLN A 559 -14.17 6.13 27.67
C GLN A 559 -15.53 6.80 27.37
N ARG A 560 -15.61 8.13 27.38
CA ARG A 560 -16.87 8.85 27.16
C ARG A 560 -17.26 8.80 25.68
N ALA A 561 -18.38 8.14 25.40
CA ALA A 561 -19.07 8.10 24.11
C ALA A 561 -18.28 7.48 22.92
N LYS A 562 -17.53 6.40 23.15
CA LYS A 562 -17.00 5.55 22.07
C LYS A 562 -17.85 4.28 21.88
N PRO A 563 -17.86 3.63 20.68
CA PRO A 563 -18.26 2.24 20.50
C PRO A 563 -17.40 1.34 21.39
N GLY A 564 -17.58 0.04 21.37
CA GLY A 564 -16.84 -0.84 22.25
C GLY A 564 -16.27 -2.10 21.62
N ILE A 565 -15.56 -2.82 22.48
CA ILE A 565 -14.97 -4.13 22.22
C ILE A 565 -15.15 -5.01 23.47
N SER A 566 -15.44 -6.29 23.24
CA SER A 566 -15.36 -7.36 24.24
C SER A 566 -14.17 -8.27 23.93
N ILE A 567 -13.45 -8.65 24.97
CA ILE A 567 -12.30 -9.54 24.97
C ILE A 567 -12.60 -10.65 25.98
N LEU A 568 -12.78 -11.88 25.50
CA LEU A 568 -12.96 -13.06 26.34
C LEU A 568 -11.86 -14.09 26.04
N MET A 569 -11.02 -14.33 27.04
CA MET A 569 -10.02 -15.39 27.03
C MET A 569 -10.49 -16.52 27.95
N THR A 570 -10.41 -17.76 27.47
CA THR A 570 -10.75 -18.96 28.24
C THR A 570 -9.66 -20.02 28.09
N GLN A 571 -9.56 -20.93 29.05
CA GLN A 571 -8.79 -22.16 28.93
C GLN A 571 -9.62 -23.33 29.44
N ASN A 572 -9.75 -24.39 28.64
CA ASN A 572 -10.53 -25.59 28.96
C ASN A 572 -11.96 -25.22 29.46
N GLY A 573 -12.61 -24.29 28.76
CA GLY A 573 -13.94 -23.75 29.08
C GLY A 573 -14.03 -22.78 30.28
N LYS A 574 -12.94 -22.53 31.03
CA LYS A 574 -12.93 -21.58 32.16
C LYS A 574 -12.45 -20.20 31.72
N PRO A 575 -13.09 -19.08 32.14
CA PRO A 575 -12.61 -17.73 31.82
C PRO A 575 -11.30 -17.40 32.54
N LEU A 576 -10.39 -16.73 31.84
CA LEU A 576 -9.12 -16.20 32.33
C LEU A 576 -9.07 -14.67 32.27
N LEU A 577 -9.70 -14.08 31.25
CA LEU A 577 -9.89 -12.65 31.09
C LEU A 577 -11.28 -12.42 30.51
N GLU A 578 -12.05 -11.51 31.09
CA GLU A 578 -13.34 -11.07 30.58
C GLU A 578 -13.39 -9.53 30.67
N ALA A 579 -12.94 -8.87 29.60
CA ALA A 579 -12.76 -7.42 29.57
C ALA A 579 -13.65 -6.79 28.49
N CYS A 580 -14.54 -5.89 28.90
CA CYS A 580 -15.43 -5.15 28.01
C CYS A 580 -15.19 -3.66 28.16
N PHE A 581 -14.99 -2.96 27.04
CA PHE A 581 -14.69 -1.54 26.97
C PHE A 581 -15.67 -0.84 26.03
N GLY A 582 -16.01 0.43 26.30
CA GLY A 582 -16.89 1.23 25.43
C GLY A 582 -18.38 0.83 25.45
N MET A 583 -19.14 1.37 24.49
CA MET A 583 -20.60 1.29 24.46
C MET A 583 -21.13 0.36 23.37
N SER A 584 -22.13 -0.46 23.73
CA SER A 584 -23.00 -1.15 22.77
C SER A 584 -23.95 -0.17 22.10
N HIS A 585 -24.38 0.86 22.84
CA HIS A 585 -25.17 1.98 22.35
C HIS A 585 -24.66 3.29 22.95
N ILE A 586 -24.11 4.17 22.12
CA ILE A 586 -23.55 5.46 22.55
C ILE A 586 -24.67 6.40 23.03
N GLU A 587 -25.78 6.43 22.29
CA GLU A 587 -26.92 7.34 22.49
C GLU A 587 -27.58 7.11 23.85
N THR A 588 -27.79 5.85 24.25
CA THR A 588 -28.34 5.44 25.55
C THR A 588 -27.27 5.18 26.62
N ARG A 589 -25.98 5.35 26.27
CA ARG A 589 -24.81 5.00 27.11
C ARG A 589 -24.81 3.55 27.63
N SER A 590 -25.42 2.63 26.90
CA SER A 590 -25.41 1.21 27.23
C SER A 590 -24.02 0.62 26.97
N LYS A 591 -23.41 0.01 27.99
CA LYS A 591 -22.07 -0.61 27.89
C LYS A 591 -22.10 -1.90 27.06
N ILE A 592 -20.94 -2.37 26.63
CA ILE A 592 -20.77 -3.76 26.19
C ILE A 592 -20.66 -4.69 27.39
N THR A 593 -21.19 -5.90 27.25
CA THR A 593 -21.09 -7.02 28.18
C THR A 593 -20.73 -8.30 27.41
N PRO A 594 -20.32 -9.40 28.08
CA PRO A 594 -20.12 -10.71 27.45
C PRO A 594 -21.38 -11.30 26.81
N GLU A 595 -22.57 -10.75 27.12
CA GLU A 595 -23.89 -11.15 26.62
C GLU A 595 -24.46 -10.18 25.56
N THR A 596 -23.71 -9.14 25.20
CA THR A 596 -24.05 -8.26 24.08
C THR A 596 -23.89 -9.03 22.77
N ARG A 597 -24.86 -8.90 21.86
CA ARG A 597 -24.84 -9.57 20.56
C ARG A 597 -24.08 -8.75 19.51
N PHE A 598 -23.35 -9.45 18.64
CA PHE A 598 -22.66 -8.89 17.48
C PHE A 598 -22.81 -9.84 16.29
N PRO A 599 -22.99 -9.33 15.06
CA PRO A 599 -22.73 -10.11 13.85
C PRO A 599 -21.27 -10.57 13.85
N ILE A 600 -21.04 -11.89 13.86
CA ILE A 600 -19.68 -12.47 13.91
C ILE A 600 -19.02 -12.52 12.53
N GLY A 601 -19.72 -12.04 11.49
CA GLY A 601 -19.26 -12.06 10.11
C GLY A 601 -18.78 -13.46 9.70
N SER A 602 -17.65 -13.50 9.00
CA SER A 602 -17.12 -14.74 8.40
C SER A 602 -16.75 -15.87 9.37
N ILE A 603 -16.76 -15.66 10.70
CA ILE A 603 -16.66 -16.76 11.69
C ILE A 603 -17.87 -17.72 11.57
N THR A 604 -18.98 -17.27 10.96
CA THR A 604 -20.11 -18.10 10.50
C THR A 604 -19.66 -19.36 9.73
N LYS A 605 -18.52 -19.30 9.03
CA LYS A 605 -17.96 -20.42 8.26
C LYS A 605 -17.60 -21.65 9.12
N HIS A 606 -17.29 -21.48 10.41
CA HIS A 606 -17.10 -22.60 11.34
C HIS A 606 -18.36 -23.47 11.42
N PHE A 607 -19.53 -22.81 11.56
CA PHE A 607 -20.82 -23.44 11.79
C PHE A 607 -21.34 -24.17 10.54
N VAL A 608 -21.16 -23.56 9.36
CA VAL A 608 -21.56 -24.17 8.09
C VAL A 608 -20.64 -25.34 7.71
N ALA A 609 -19.34 -25.26 8.00
CA ALA A 609 -18.43 -26.39 7.85
C ALA A 609 -18.81 -27.55 8.78
N ALA A 610 -19.05 -27.27 10.06
CA ALA A 610 -19.51 -28.28 11.03
C ALA A 610 -20.87 -28.89 10.64
N ALA A 611 -21.79 -28.11 10.07
CA ALA A 611 -23.07 -28.61 9.56
C ALA A 611 -22.89 -29.57 8.38
N ILE A 612 -22.07 -29.22 7.39
CA ILE A 612 -21.75 -30.11 6.25
C ILE A 612 -21.06 -31.40 6.74
N LEU A 613 -20.13 -31.30 7.69
CA LEU A 613 -19.45 -32.46 8.27
C LEU A 613 -20.41 -33.35 9.07
N ARG A 614 -21.32 -32.78 9.86
CA ARG A 614 -22.38 -33.52 10.57
C ARG A 614 -23.32 -34.25 9.59
N LEU A 615 -23.71 -33.62 8.48
CA LEU A 615 -24.50 -34.28 7.43
C LEU A 615 -23.73 -35.43 6.74
N GLN A 616 -22.39 -35.36 6.66
CA GLN A 616 -21.56 -36.49 6.23
C GLN A 616 -21.51 -37.62 7.28
N GLU A 617 -21.42 -37.29 8.57
CA GLU A 617 -21.47 -38.28 9.65
C GLU A 617 -22.80 -39.04 9.74
N GLU A 618 -23.89 -38.40 9.27
CA GLU A 618 -25.23 -38.95 9.10
C GLU A 618 -25.42 -39.69 7.76
N GLY A 619 -24.39 -39.72 6.89
CA GLY A 619 -24.42 -40.39 5.59
C GLY A 619 -25.28 -39.69 4.51
N LYS A 620 -25.74 -38.46 4.75
CA LYS A 620 -26.65 -37.72 3.86
C LYS A 620 -25.95 -36.99 2.70
N LEU A 621 -24.64 -36.77 2.82
CA LEU A 621 -23.76 -36.25 1.77
C LEU A 621 -22.35 -36.82 1.93
N GLN A 622 -21.51 -36.63 0.92
CA GLN A 622 -20.06 -36.82 0.99
C GLN A 622 -19.36 -35.54 0.51
N LEU A 623 -18.24 -35.19 1.12
CA LEU A 623 -17.41 -34.04 0.72
C LEU A 623 -16.90 -34.15 -0.74
N THR A 624 -16.81 -35.37 -1.26
CA THR A 624 -16.47 -35.70 -2.65
C THR A 624 -17.58 -35.43 -3.66
N ASN A 625 -18.83 -35.24 -3.22
CA ASN A 625 -19.97 -35.01 -4.10
C ASN A 625 -19.84 -33.69 -4.88
N GLN A 626 -20.23 -33.73 -6.15
CA GLN A 626 -20.38 -32.55 -7.00
C GLN A 626 -21.54 -31.69 -6.49
N ILE A 627 -21.38 -30.36 -6.49
CA ILE A 627 -22.43 -29.45 -5.98
C ILE A 627 -23.69 -29.47 -6.85
N SER A 628 -23.59 -29.89 -8.11
CA SER A 628 -24.71 -30.13 -9.03
C SER A 628 -25.76 -31.13 -8.49
N LEU A 629 -25.38 -32.06 -7.61
CA LEU A 629 -26.31 -33.01 -7.00
C LEU A 629 -27.34 -32.33 -6.06
N TYR A 630 -27.01 -31.14 -5.58
CA TYR A 630 -27.84 -30.37 -4.64
C TYR A 630 -28.31 -29.04 -5.24
N LEU A 631 -27.49 -28.42 -6.09
CA LEU A 631 -27.72 -27.18 -6.81
C LEU A 631 -27.61 -27.42 -8.33
N PRO A 632 -28.53 -28.19 -8.96
CA PRO A 632 -28.39 -28.64 -10.35
C PRO A 632 -28.44 -27.52 -11.40
N SER A 633 -28.94 -26.34 -11.03
CA SER A 633 -28.94 -25.15 -11.89
C SER A 633 -27.69 -24.26 -11.72
N PHE A 634 -26.71 -24.66 -10.90
CA PHE A 634 -25.51 -23.86 -10.65
C PHE A 634 -24.46 -24.09 -11.76
N PRO A 635 -23.95 -23.04 -12.43
CA PRO A 635 -22.98 -23.19 -13.51
C PRO A 635 -21.71 -23.92 -13.08
N ARG A 636 -21.25 -24.87 -13.90
CA ARG A 636 -20.06 -25.72 -13.65
C ARG A 636 -20.15 -26.55 -12.35
N GLY A 637 -21.33 -26.74 -11.78
CA GLY A 637 -21.53 -27.48 -10.54
C GLY A 637 -21.10 -28.95 -10.60
N GLU A 638 -20.97 -29.52 -11.80
CA GLU A 638 -20.42 -30.85 -12.07
C GLU A 638 -18.89 -30.94 -11.93
N LYS A 639 -18.19 -29.80 -11.95
CA LYS A 639 -16.71 -29.72 -11.82
C LYS A 639 -16.25 -29.37 -10.40
N ILE A 640 -17.17 -29.01 -9.51
CA ILE A 640 -16.89 -28.44 -8.20
C ILE A 640 -17.44 -29.38 -7.12
N LYS A 641 -16.57 -29.82 -6.21
CA LYS A 641 -16.92 -30.68 -5.07
C LYS A 641 -17.31 -29.85 -3.85
N ILE A 642 -18.16 -30.38 -2.96
CA ILE A 642 -18.46 -29.76 -1.67
C ILE A 642 -17.17 -29.41 -0.90
N ARG A 643 -16.17 -30.30 -0.91
CA ARG A 643 -14.89 -30.07 -0.23
C ARG A 643 -14.17 -28.79 -0.66
N GLN A 644 -14.31 -28.42 -1.93
CA GLN A 644 -13.66 -27.26 -2.55
C GLN A 644 -14.39 -25.94 -2.25
N LEU A 645 -15.65 -26.02 -1.79
CA LEU A 645 -16.31 -24.85 -1.20
C LEU A 645 -15.67 -24.51 0.15
N LEU A 646 -15.42 -25.53 0.98
CA LEU A 646 -15.04 -25.35 2.39
C LEU A 646 -13.61 -24.81 2.59
N ASP A 647 -12.67 -25.11 1.70
CA ASP A 647 -11.31 -24.55 1.73
C ASP A 647 -11.07 -23.39 0.76
N HIS A 648 -12.12 -22.95 0.05
CA HIS A 648 -12.04 -21.97 -1.02
C HIS A 648 -11.17 -22.33 -2.24
N SER A 649 -11.00 -23.62 -2.56
CA SER A 649 -10.36 -24.06 -3.80
C SER A 649 -11.30 -24.20 -5.01
N SER A 650 -12.58 -23.83 -4.91
CA SER A 650 -13.62 -24.05 -5.93
C SER A 650 -13.43 -23.35 -7.28
N GLY A 651 -12.73 -22.22 -7.32
CA GLY A 651 -12.71 -21.31 -8.48
C GLY A 651 -13.97 -20.43 -8.65
N ILE A 652 -14.89 -20.42 -7.69
CA ILE A 652 -16.05 -19.50 -7.67
C ILE A 652 -15.62 -18.19 -7.01
N TYR A 653 -15.53 -17.09 -7.76
CA TYR A 653 -15.12 -15.79 -7.23
C TYR A 653 -16.09 -15.23 -6.18
N ASN A 654 -15.57 -14.39 -5.29
CA ASN A 654 -16.27 -13.81 -4.13
C ASN A 654 -17.36 -12.76 -4.49
N TYR A 655 -18.66 -13.07 -4.43
CA TYR A 655 -19.72 -12.11 -4.86
C TYR A 655 -19.69 -10.75 -4.15
N THR A 656 -19.19 -10.68 -2.90
CA THR A 656 -19.06 -9.39 -2.19
C THR A 656 -17.95 -8.49 -2.73
N SER A 657 -17.13 -8.98 -3.66
CA SER A 657 -16.11 -8.22 -4.41
C SER A 657 -16.63 -7.72 -5.77
N ARG A 658 -17.89 -7.99 -6.14
CA ARG A 658 -18.52 -7.39 -7.33
C ARG A 658 -18.70 -5.89 -7.14
N SER A 659 -18.43 -5.11 -8.20
CA SER A 659 -18.56 -3.64 -8.18
C SER A 659 -19.98 -3.14 -7.91
N ASP A 660 -21.01 -3.94 -8.20
CA ASP A 660 -22.41 -3.61 -7.95
C ASP A 660 -22.94 -4.10 -6.58
N PHE A 661 -22.16 -4.87 -5.82
CA PHE A 661 -22.60 -5.43 -4.53
C PHE A 661 -22.90 -4.34 -3.49
N ALA A 662 -22.08 -3.28 -3.46
CA ALA A 662 -22.24 -2.15 -2.52
C ALA A 662 -23.51 -1.31 -2.74
N GLN A 663 -24.23 -1.53 -3.84
CA GLN A 663 -25.55 -0.92 -4.11
C GLN A 663 -26.72 -1.83 -3.68
N LYS A 664 -26.43 -3.09 -3.34
CA LYS A 664 -27.43 -4.13 -3.05
C LYS A 664 -27.41 -4.59 -1.59
N CYS A 665 -26.25 -4.56 -0.95
CA CYS A 665 -26.00 -5.11 0.39
C CYS A 665 -26.91 -4.57 1.51
N ASP A 666 -27.43 -3.36 1.36
CA ASP A 666 -28.31 -2.70 2.34
C ASP A 666 -29.81 -3.02 2.12
N SER A 667 -30.17 -3.72 1.05
CA SER A 667 -31.54 -4.14 0.75
C SER A 667 -31.72 -5.64 1.02
N SER A 668 -32.88 -6.03 1.55
CA SER A 668 -33.24 -7.45 1.65
C SER A 668 -33.36 -8.09 0.26
N ALA A 669 -32.82 -9.30 0.10
CA ALA A 669 -32.94 -10.12 -1.10
C ALA A 669 -33.17 -11.59 -0.70
N SER A 670 -33.90 -12.35 -1.53
CA SER A 670 -34.14 -13.77 -1.25
C SER A 670 -32.92 -14.64 -1.59
N GLY A 671 -32.80 -15.80 -0.95
CA GLY A 671 -31.74 -16.77 -1.24
C GLY A 671 -31.71 -17.22 -2.72
N LYS A 672 -32.84 -17.17 -3.44
CA LYS A 672 -32.91 -17.44 -4.89
C LYS A 672 -32.26 -16.33 -5.71
N GLU A 673 -32.49 -15.06 -5.34
CA GLU A 673 -31.88 -13.91 -6.03
C GLU A 673 -30.38 -13.84 -5.77
N ILE A 674 -29.95 -14.16 -4.55
CA ILE A 674 -28.54 -14.21 -4.18
C ILE A 674 -27.83 -15.39 -4.85
N LEU A 675 -28.46 -16.57 -4.92
CA LEU A 675 -27.97 -17.71 -5.72
C LEU A 675 -27.80 -17.34 -7.20
N ARG A 676 -28.77 -16.65 -7.79
CA ARG A 676 -28.68 -16.12 -9.17
C ARG A 676 -27.53 -15.13 -9.31
N TYR A 677 -27.41 -14.17 -8.41
CA TYR A 677 -26.36 -13.14 -8.41
C TYR A 677 -24.94 -13.71 -8.32
N ILE A 678 -24.76 -14.80 -7.55
CA ILE A 678 -23.52 -15.58 -7.53
C ILE A 678 -23.31 -16.33 -8.86
N SER A 679 -24.36 -16.94 -9.41
CA SER A 679 -24.31 -17.73 -10.65
C SER A 679 -24.04 -16.90 -11.92
N GLU A 680 -24.42 -15.62 -11.91
CA GLU A 680 -24.27 -14.67 -13.03
C GLU A 680 -22.87 -14.03 -13.13
N TRP A 681 -21.92 -14.41 -12.28
CA TRP A 681 -20.54 -13.90 -12.34
C TRP A 681 -19.59 -14.91 -13.02
N PRO A 682 -18.51 -14.49 -13.71
CA PRO A 682 -17.54 -15.43 -14.27
C PRO A 682 -16.87 -16.30 -13.21
N PHE A 683 -16.23 -17.38 -13.66
CA PHE A 683 -15.62 -18.41 -12.81
C PHE A 683 -14.17 -18.66 -13.22
N GLY A 684 -13.28 -18.88 -12.26
CA GLY A 684 -11.91 -19.32 -12.51
C GLY A 684 -11.84 -20.78 -12.97
N ASP A 685 -10.88 -21.15 -13.82
CA ASP A 685 -10.70 -22.54 -14.30
C ASP A 685 -9.63 -23.32 -13.53
N PHE A 686 -9.78 -23.34 -12.20
CA PHE A 686 -8.81 -23.94 -11.28
C PHE A 686 -9.41 -24.71 -10.07
N PRO A 687 -10.55 -25.43 -10.19
CA PRO A 687 -11.14 -26.16 -9.05
C PRO A 687 -10.15 -27.18 -8.45
N GLY A 688 -9.83 -27.01 -7.16
CA GLY A 688 -8.85 -27.82 -6.43
C GLY A 688 -7.38 -27.54 -6.74
N ARG A 689 -7.06 -26.55 -7.58
CA ARG A 689 -5.67 -26.22 -7.97
C ARG A 689 -5.10 -24.99 -7.25
N ARG A 690 -5.95 -24.09 -6.77
CA ARG A 690 -5.57 -22.81 -6.16
C ARG A 690 -6.63 -22.38 -5.13
N PHE A 691 -6.17 -21.80 -4.03
CA PHE A 691 -7.01 -21.07 -3.07
C PHE A 691 -7.44 -19.70 -3.61
N GLU A 692 -8.72 -19.35 -3.44
CA GLU A 692 -9.20 -17.97 -3.58
C GLU A 692 -10.40 -17.70 -2.66
N TYR A 693 -10.17 -16.99 -1.56
CA TYR A 693 -11.18 -16.71 -0.53
C TYR A 693 -12.48 -16.15 -1.11
N SER A 694 -13.60 -16.83 -0.83
CA SER A 694 -14.87 -16.56 -1.49
C SER A 694 -16.06 -16.79 -0.58
N ASN A 695 -16.81 -15.73 -0.28
CA ASN A 695 -18.09 -15.82 0.44
C ASN A 695 -19.12 -16.62 -0.36
N SER A 696 -19.04 -16.63 -1.70
CA SER A 696 -19.91 -17.42 -2.59
C SER A 696 -19.95 -18.88 -2.17
N ASN A 697 -18.79 -19.47 -1.89
CA ASN A 697 -18.67 -20.87 -1.51
C ASN A 697 -19.46 -21.22 -0.26
N TYR A 698 -19.39 -20.37 0.76
CA TYR A 698 -20.06 -20.62 2.03
C TYR A 698 -21.53 -20.24 2.03
N TYR A 699 -21.93 -19.31 1.16
CA TYR A 699 -23.34 -19.10 0.85
C TYR A 699 -23.96 -20.35 0.21
N LEU A 700 -23.28 -20.91 -0.81
CA LEU A 700 -23.68 -22.14 -1.49
C LEU A 700 -23.65 -23.36 -0.56
N ALA A 701 -22.62 -23.50 0.29
CA ALA A 701 -22.57 -24.56 1.30
C ALA A 701 -23.73 -24.46 2.31
N GLY A 702 -24.14 -23.24 2.68
CA GLY A 702 -25.36 -23.00 3.45
C GLY A 702 -26.61 -23.55 2.75
N LEU A 703 -26.80 -23.22 1.46
CA LEU A 703 -27.92 -23.74 0.66
C LEU A 703 -27.88 -25.27 0.49
N ILE A 704 -26.69 -25.89 0.49
CA ILE A 704 -26.53 -27.36 0.47
C ILE A 704 -26.98 -27.95 1.82
N VAL A 705 -26.63 -27.34 2.96
CA VAL A 705 -27.16 -27.75 4.28
C VAL A 705 -28.70 -27.69 4.27
N GLU A 706 -29.30 -26.63 3.73
CA GLU A 706 -30.77 -26.53 3.63
C GLU A 706 -31.37 -27.63 2.74
N LYS A 707 -30.77 -27.85 1.56
CA LYS A 707 -31.23 -28.84 0.59
C LYS A 707 -31.15 -30.29 1.09
N VAL A 708 -30.13 -30.60 1.92
CA VAL A 708 -29.88 -31.95 2.44
C VAL A 708 -30.59 -32.20 3.78
N SER A 709 -30.75 -31.19 4.63
CA SER A 709 -31.48 -31.31 5.90
C SER A 709 -33.01 -31.20 5.74
N GLY A 710 -33.48 -30.52 4.69
CA GLY A 710 -34.89 -30.16 4.53
C GLY A 710 -35.35 -29.01 5.44
N GLN A 711 -34.42 -28.30 6.09
CA GLN A 711 -34.68 -27.21 7.03
C GLN A 711 -33.96 -25.92 6.60
N PRO A 712 -34.49 -24.72 6.92
CA PRO A 712 -33.72 -23.48 6.80
C PRO A 712 -32.44 -23.52 7.65
N LEU A 713 -31.35 -22.90 7.18
CA LEU A 713 -30.02 -23.04 7.78
C LEU A 713 -30.00 -22.62 9.26
N GLY A 714 -30.68 -21.53 9.60
CA GLY A 714 -30.81 -21.06 10.97
C GLY A 714 -31.58 -22.01 11.90
N ALA A 715 -32.52 -22.80 11.37
CA ALA A 715 -33.26 -23.81 12.12
C ALA A 715 -32.39 -25.07 12.33
N TYR A 716 -31.70 -25.54 11.29
CA TYR A 716 -30.78 -26.68 11.40
C TYR A 716 -29.64 -26.40 12.38
N LEU A 717 -28.99 -25.23 12.28
CA LEU A 717 -27.93 -24.84 13.21
C LEU A 717 -28.45 -24.68 14.65
N ARG A 718 -29.68 -24.19 14.84
CA ARG A 718 -30.30 -24.11 16.16
C ARG A 718 -30.54 -25.51 16.76
N GLN A 719 -31.18 -26.40 16.01
CA GLN A 719 -31.53 -27.75 16.48
C GLN A 719 -30.28 -28.62 16.75
N GLN A 720 -29.29 -28.60 15.85
CA GLN A 720 -28.13 -29.49 15.93
C GLN A 720 -27.02 -28.97 16.84
N PHE A 721 -26.93 -27.64 17.04
CA PHE A 721 -25.82 -27.03 17.77
C PHE A 721 -26.25 -26.04 18.85
N PHE A 722 -27.02 -24.99 18.54
CA PHE A 722 -27.23 -23.89 19.50
C PHE A 722 -28.04 -24.33 20.73
N GLU A 723 -29.13 -25.08 20.55
CA GLU A 723 -29.95 -25.57 21.66
C GLU A 723 -29.22 -26.64 22.50
N PRO A 724 -28.61 -27.69 21.91
CA PRO A 724 -27.81 -28.67 22.67
C PRO A 724 -26.64 -28.07 23.46
N LEU A 725 -26.02 -26.98 22.96
CA LEU A 725 -24.95 -26.27 23.66
C LEU A 725 -25.44 -25.21 24.65
N GLY A 726 -26.74 -24.88 24.65
CA GLY A 726 -27.29 -23.79 25.45
C GLY A 726 -26.86 -22.39 24.98
N MET A 727 -26.45 -22.23 23.71
CA MET A 727 -26.10 -20.94 23.07
C MET A 727 -27.35 -20.09 22.80
N LYS A 728 -28.01 -19.68 23.87
CA LYS A 728 -29.34 -19.03 23.88
C LYS A 728 -29.37 -17.66 23.21
N ARG A 729 -28.21 -17.05 22.96
CA ARG A 729 -28.10 -15.72 22.34
C ARG A 729 -27.58 -15.79 20.90
N THR A 730 -27.44 -16.97 20.31
CA THR A 730 -26.96 -17.17 18.93
C THR A 730 -28.09 -17.47 17.94
N SER A 731 -28.03 -16.85 16.76
CA SER A 731 -28.93 -17.13 15.65
C SER A 731 -28.31 -16.74 14.29
N LEU A 732 -28.79 -17.35 13.21
CA LEU A 732 -28.66 -16.77 11.87
C LEU A 732 -29.66 -15.62 11.78
N GLY A 733 -29.22 -14.42 11.40
CA GLY A 733 -30.13 -13.28 11.19
C GLY A 733 -30.80 -13.34 9.81
N VAL A 734 -32.06 -12.92 9.73
CA VAL A 734 -32.88 -13.01 8.51
C VAL A 734 -33.50 -11.66 8.19
N GLY A 735 -33.27 -11.16 6.98
CA GLY A 735 -33.80 -9.89 6.48
C GLY A 735 -33.49 -8.71 7.41
N ASP A 736 -34.52 -7.93 7.69
CA ASP A 736 -34.49 -6.73 8.54
C ASP A 736 -35.02 -7.01 9.96
N GLU A 737 -34.91 -8.26 10.44
CA GLU A 737 -35.34 -8.67 11.79
C GLU A 737 -34.61 -7.87 12.89
N LEU A 738 -35.36 -7.28 13.82
CA LEU A 738 -34.82 -6.57 14.97
C LEU A 738 -34.29 -7.57 16.01
N ILE A 739 -33.00 -7.90 15.93
CA ILE A 739 -32.32 -8.77 16.89
C ILE A 739 -32.12 -8.03 18.22
N PRO A 740 -32.75 -8.44 19.34
CA PRO A 740 -32.62 -7.76 20.64
C PRO A 740 -31.19 -7.83 21.18
N ASP A 741 -30.78 -6.87 22.01
CA ASP A 741 -29.45 -6.78 22.64
C ASP A 741 -28.24 -6.77 21.66
N MET A 742 -28.47 -6.61 20.36
CA MET A 742 -27.42 -6.40 19.38
C MET A 742 -26.83 -5.00 19.55
N ALA A 743 -25.49 -4.91 19.67
CA ALA A 743 -24.80 -3.63 19.72
C ALA A 743 -25.10 -2.82 18.45
N SER A 744 -25.29 -1.51 18.57
CA SER A 744 -25.49 -0.64 17.39
C SER A 744 -24.20 -0.45 16.60
N PRO A 745 -24.27 -0.32 15.26
CA PRO A 745 -23.11 -0.17 14.39
C PRO A 745 -22.62 1.29 14.32
N TYR A 746 -21.30 1.49 14.46
CA TYR A 746 -20.68 2.81 14.39
C TYR A 746 -19.49 2.88 13.41
N ALA A 747 -19.38 3.99 12.69
CA ALA A 747 -18.28 4.29 11.77
C ALA A 747 -17.68 5.68 12.07
N GLY A 748 -16.43 5.91 11.66
CA GLY A 748 -15.75 7.19 11.86
C GLY A 748 -14.29 7.02 12.25
N ASN A 749 -13.78 7.94 13.09
CA ASN A 749 -12.43 7.90 13.63
C ASN A 749 -12.43 8.32 15.12
N ALA A 750 -11.26 8.29 15.77
CA ALA A 750 -11.11 8.58 17.19
C ALA A 750 -11.56 10.00 17.63
N LYS A 751 -11.72 10.96 16.71
CA LYS A 751 -12.24 12.32 16.97
C LYS A 751 -13.71 12.50 16.57
N ARG A 752 -14.27 11.68 15.68
CA ARG A 752 -15.65 11.77 15.17
C ARG A 752 -16.25 10.39 14.94
N VAL A 753 -17.18 9.98 15.80
CA VAL A 753 -17.95 8.74 15.70
C VAL A 753 -19.38 9.06 15.26
N ARG A 754 -19.96 8.24 14.37
CA ARG A 754 -21.39 8.29 14.01
C ARG A 754 -21.98 6.89 13.93
N ARG A 755 -23.27 6.75 14.27
CA ARG A 755 -24.04 5.54 13.97
C ARG A 755 -24.16 5.38 12.45
N CYS A 756 -24.23 4.16 11.95
CA CYS A 756 -24.36 3.87 10.52
C CYS A 756 -25.35 2.73 10.25
N LYS A 757 -25.39 2.22 9.01
CA LYS A 757 -26.02 0.94 8.69
C LYS A 757 -24.98 -0.18 8.68
N THR A 758 -25.48 -1.42 8.72
CA THR A 758 -24.76 -2.65 8.38
C THR A 758 -25.42 -3.25 7.15
N TRP A 759 -24.70 -4.11 6.42
CA TRP A 759 -25.31 -4.94 5.38
C TRP A 759 -26.46 -5.79 5.96
N ASN A 760 -27.52 -5.95 5.18
CA ASN A 760 -28.66 -6.82 5.50
C ASN A 760 -28.19 -8.28 5.56
N LEU A 761 -28.60 -9.02 6.60
CA LEU A 761 -28.03 -10.33 6.94
C LEU A 761 -28.38 -11.43 5.92
N ASN A 762 -29.42 -11.24 5.09
CA ASN A 762 -29.71 -12.15 3.96
C ASN A 762 -28.55 -12.24 2.97
N TRP A 763 -27.85 -11.12 2.70
CA TRP A 763 -26.66 -11.10 1.84
C TRP A 763 -25.45 -11.77 2.48
N ALA A 764 -25.43 -11.95 3.80
CA ALA A 764 -24.34 -12.61 4.50
C ALA A 764 -24.58 -14.12 4.61
N GLY A 765 -25.81 -14.55 4.95
CA GLY A 765 -26.25 -15.96 4.94
C GLY A 765 -25.25 -16.95 5.54
N GLY A 766 -25.03 -18.09 4.88
CA GLY A 766 -24.03 -19.08 5.28
C GLY A 766 -22.57 -18.60 5.23
N ALA A 767 -22.29 -17.45 4.61
CA ALA A 767 -20.96 -16.88 4.54
C ALA A 767 -20.61 -15.96 5.72
N GLY A 768 -21.61 -15.36 6.38
CA GLY A 768 -21.36 -14.37 7.43
C GLY A 768 -22.55 -13.91 8.29
N GLY A 769 -23.72 -14.52 8.18
CA GLY A 769 -24.99 -14.02 8.74
C GLY A 769 -25.29 -14.39 10.19
N ILE A 770 -24.40 -15.07 10.92
CA ILE A 770 -24.63 -15.39 12.34
C ILE A 770 -24.41 -14.16 13.22
N VAL A 771 -25.31 -13.99 14.18
CA VAL A 771 -25.21 -13.06 15.32
C VAL A 771 -25.07 -13.91 16.58
N SER A 772 -24.10 -13.58 17.43
CA SER A 772 -23.74 -14.32 18.65
C SER A 772 -23.21 -13.37 19.72
N THR A 773 -22.98 -13.87 20.93
CA THR A 773 -22.26 -13.15 22.01
C THR A 773 -20.83 -13.69 22.17
N PRO A 774 -19.93 -12.93 22.82
CA PRO A 774 -18.64 -13.44 23.29
C PRO A 774 -18.79 -14.73 24.11
N ARG A 775 -19.77 -14.77 25.02
CA ARG A 775 -20.01 -15.93 25.90
C ARG A 775 -20.45 -17.17 25.12
N ASP A 776 -21.44 -17.05 24.24
CA ASP A 776 -21.90 -18.16 23.37
C ASP A 776 -20.75 -18.68 22.48
N MET A 777 -19.94 -17.79 21.90
CA MET A 777 -18.77 -18.19 21.11
C MET A 777 -17.72 -18.96 21.93
N SER A 778 -17.60 -18.70 23.24
CA SER A 778 -16.69 -19.49 24.09
C SER A 778 -17.17 -20.93 24.26
N VAL A 779 -18.49 -21.14 24.35
CA VAL A 779 -19.10 -22.48 24.39
C VAL A 779 -18.92 -23.19 23.04
N TRP A 780 -19.09 -22.48 21.92
CA TRP A 780 -18.83 -23.02 20.58
C TRP A 780 -17.38 -23.47 20.41
N MET A 781 -16.41 -22.58 20.64
CA MET A 781 -14.99 -22.87 20.42
C MET A 781 -14.51 -24.04 21.29
N GLU A 782 -14.90 -24.09 22.56
CA GLU A 782 -14.52 -25.21 23.44
C GLU A 782 -15.22 -26.52 23.04
N SER A 783 -16.46 -26.48 22.57
CA SER A 783 -17.19 -27.69 22.18
C SER A 783 -16.71 -28.26 20.83
N LEU A 784 -16.35 -27.39 19.89
CA LEU A 784 -15.79 -27.76 18.60
C LEU A 784 -14.40 -28.40 18.78
N HIS A 785 -13.47 -27.68 19.41
CA HIS A 785 -12.09 -28.16 19.58
C HIS A 785 -11.94 -29.20 20.70
N GLY A 786 -12.92 -29.32 21.59
CA GLY A 786 -13.02 -30.38 22.60
C GLY A 786 -13.70 -31.67 22.10
N GLY A 787 -13.93 -31.82 20.79
CA GLY A 787 -14.44 -33.06 20.19
C GLY A 787 -15.89 -33.42 20.52
N LYS A 788 -16.71 -32.44 20.96
CA LYS A 788 -18.12 -32.68 21.32
C LYS A 788 -19.09 -32.56 20.13
N LEU A 789 -18.67 -31.88 19.07
CA LEU A 789 -19.54 -31.51 17.95
C LEU A 789 -19.38 -32.37 16.69
N LEU A 790 -18.24 -33.03 16.54
CA LEU A 790 -17.87 -33.83 15.39
C LEU A 790 -17.09 -35.06 15.86
N LYS A 791 -17.19 -36.17 15.11
CA LYS A 791 -16.35 -37.36 15.31
C LYS A 791 -14.87 -37.02 15.05
N PRO A 792 -13.90 -37.77 15.63
CA PRO A 792 -12.48 -37.48 15.47
C PRO A 792 -12.03 -37.36 14.01
N GLU A 793 -12.57 -38.20 13.12
CA GLU A 793 -12.25 -38.23 11.70
C GLU A 793 -12.76 -36.98 10.97
N SER A 794 -13.99 -36.55 11.29
CA SER A 794 -14.56 -35.29 10.78
C SER A 794 -13.81 -34.07 11.30
N MET A 795 -13.33 -34.09 12.55
CA MET A 795 -12.55 -32.99 13.12
C MET A 795 -11.14 -32.93 12.51
N GLN A 796 -10.53 -34.08 12.23
CA GLN A 796 -9.28 -34.17 11.47
C GLN A 796 -9.47 -33.62 10.05
N GLU A 797 -10.56 -33.98 9.37
CA GLU A 797 -10.92 -33.43 8.06
C GLU A 797 -11.17 -31.92 8.10
N MET A 798 -11.83 -31.42 9.16
CA MET A 798 -12.08 -29.98 9.35
C MET A 798 -10.80 -29.15 9.44
N LEU A 799 -9.73 -29.73 9.98
CA LEU A 799 -8.41 -29.12 10.14
C LEU A 799 -7.43 -29.45 8.99
N ARG A 800 -7.83 -30.29 8.02
CA ARG A 800 -6.96 -30.71 6.92
C ARG A 800 -6.85 -29.61 5.86
N VAL A 801 -5.64 -29.10 5.67
CA VAL A 801 -5.29 -28.18 4.57
C VAL A 801 -5.04 -29.00 3.30
N GLU A 802 -5.73 -28.67 2.19
CA GLU A 802 -5.49 -29.30 0.86
C GLU A 802 -4.64 -28.41 -0.06
N THR A 803 -4.78 -27.09 0.04
CA THR A 803 -3.98 -26.11 -0.70
C THR A 803 -3.38 -25.12 0.30
N ASN A 804 -2.10 -24.75 0.16
CA ASN A 804 -1.52 -23.66 0.95
C ASN A 804 -2.03 -22.33 0.38
N THR A 805 -2.46 -21.42 1.26
CA THR A 805 -3.41 -20.35 0.94
C THR A 805 -2.83 -18.94 1.00
N PHE A 806 -1.63 -18.76 1.56
CA PHE A 806 -0.98 -17.45 1.68
C PHE A 806 0.54 -17.56 1.48
N SER A 807 1.14 -16.58 0.78
CA SER A 807 2.59 -16.50 0.57
C SER A 807 3.41 -16.30 1.86
N SER A 808 2.75 -15.93 2.97
CA SER A 808 3.35 -15.79 4.29
C SER A 808 3.40 -17.09 5.11
N PHE A 809 2.92 -18.22 4.55
CA PHE A 809 2.88 -19.53 5.21
C PHE A 809 3.97 -20.44 4.65
N THR A 810 4.72 -21.06 5.56
CA THR A 810 6.02 -21.69 5.30
C THR A 810 5.96 -23.22 5.26
N LYS A 811 5.00 -23.83 5.96
CA LYS A 811 4.82 -25.28 6.06
C LYS A 811 3.58 -25.71 5.27
N PRO A 812 3.59 -26.88 4.57
CA PRO A 812 2.42 -27.38 3.84
C PRO A 812 1.18 -27.67 4.71
N THR A 813 1.34 -27.72 6.02
CA THR A 813 0.27 -27.88 7.03
C THR A 813 -0.34 -26.55 7.48
N GLU A 814 0.18 -25.41 7.00
CA GLU A 814 -0.36 -24.08 7.26
C GLU A 814 -1.25 -23.67 6.07
N GLY A 815 -2.44 -23.13 6.34
CA GLY A 815 -3.40 -22.77 5.30
C GLY A 815 -4.83 -22.61 5.81
N TYR A 816 -5.77 -22.52 4.88
CA TYR A 816 -7.21 -22.55 5.15
C TYR A 816 -7.71 -24.01 4.97
N ALA A 817 -8.27 -24.57 6.04
CA ALA A 817 -8.92 -25.87 6.06
C ALA A 817 -10.45 -25.69 5.88
N CYS A 818 -11.31 -26.54 6.43
CA CYS A 818 -12.76 -26.37 6.28
C CYS A 818 -13.31 -25.26 7.18
N GLY A 819 -13.25 -24.01 6.71
CA GLY A 819 -13.82 -22.84 7.40
C GLY A 819 -12.99 -22.35 8.58
N LEU A 820 -11.73 -22.79 8.67
CA LEU A 820 -10.77 -22.49 9.73
C LEU A 820 -9.41 -22.18 9.09
N LEU A 821 -8.70 -21.18 9.58
CA LEU A 821 -7.29 -20.95 9.26
C LEU A 821 -6.42 -21.71 10.27
N VAL A 822 -5.51 -22.55 9.79
CA VAL A 822 -4.58 -23.33 10.60
C VAL A 822 -3.16 -22.82 10.35
N LYS A 823 -2.42 -22.49 11.41
CA LYS A 823 -1.04 -21.99 11.33
C LYS A 823 -0.19 -22.51 12.49
N GLU A 824 1.12 -22.67 12.29
CA GLU A 824 2.04 -22.85 13.42
C GLU A 824 2.40 -21.47 13.99
N GLY A 825 1.88 -21.18 15.18
CA GLY A 825 2.23 -20.00 15.96
C GLY A 825 3.59 -20.12 16.66
N PRO A 826 3.94 -19.14 17.52
CA PRO A 826 5.17 -19.16 18.29
C PRO A 826 5.38 -20.45 19.09
N ARG A 827 6.64 -20.84 19.28
CA ARG A 827 7.03 -21.98 20.13
C ARG A 827 6.32 -23.30 19.77
N GLY A 828 6.07 -23.52 18.47
CA GLY A 828 5.49 -24.75 17.93
C GLY A 828 3.99 -24.98 18.22
N ASN A 829 3.28 -23.95 18.70
CA ASN A 829 1.86 -24.07 19.05
C ASN A 829 0.97 -24.03 17.81
N ILE A 830 0.03 -24.96 17.68
CA ILE A 830 -0.96 -24.92 16.59
C ILE A 830 -2.03 -23.86 16.92
N PHE A 831 -2.10 -22.84 16.07
CA PHE A 831 -3.09 -21.77 16.10
C PHE A 831 -4.19 -22.09 15.08
N ILE A 832 -5.43 -22.13 15.53
CA ILE A 832 -6.61 -22.35 14.69
C ILE A 832 -7.53 -21.15 14.85
N SER A 833 -7.80 -20.40 13.78
CA SER A 833 -8.44 -19.07 13.89
C SER A 833 -9.38 -18.75 12.75
N HIS A 834 -10.22 -17.73 12.96
CA HIS A 834 -10.91 -17.01 11.88
C HIS A 834 -11.28 -15.60 12.32
N THR A 835 -11.15 -14.65 11.38
CA THR A 835 -11.58 -13.26 11.54
C THR A 835 -12.95 -13.02 10.92
N GLY A 836 -13.77 -12.22 11.59
CA GLY A 836 -15.11 -11.82 11.16
C GLY A 836 -15.14 -10.34 10.82
N TYR A 837 -15.64 -9.99 9.64
CA TYR A 837 -16.00 -8.62 9.29
C TYR A 837 -17.39 -8.62 8.64
N LEU A 838 -18.23 -7.69 9.08
CA LEU A 838 -19.49 -7.31 8.45
C LEU A 838 -19.67 -5.81 8.76
N PRO A 839 -19.45 -4.89 7.81
CA PRO A 839 -19.23 -3.48 8.14
C PRO A 839 -20.32 -2.87 9.04
N PRO A 840 -19.99 -2.24 10.18
CA PRO A 840 -18.66 -1.97 10.74
C PRO A 840 -18.22 -2.98 11.83
N TYR A 841 -18.98 -4.05 12.07
CA TYR A 841 -18.69 -5.04 13.10
C TYR A 841 -17.46 -5.86 12.78
N ARG A 842 -16.65 -6.10 13.81
CA ARG A 842 -15.42 -6.92 13.72
C ARG A 842 -15.40 -7.94 14.84
N ALA A 843 -14.96 -9.15 14.49
CA ALA A 843 -14.76 -10.23 15.42
C ALA A 843 -13.48 -11.01 15.08
N SER A 844 -12.91 -11.71 16.06
CA SER A 844 -11.83 -12.68 15.80
C SER A 844 -11.90 -13.81 16.83
N THR A 845 -11.57 -15.01 16.37
CA THR A 845 -11.45 -16.22 17.20
C THR A 845 -10.10 -16.85 16.99
N LEU A 846 -9.48 -17.30 18.07
CA LEU A 846 -8.24 -18.08 18.07
C LEU A 846 -8.33 -19.19 19.11
N ARG A 847 -8.12 -20.45 18.71
CA ARG A 847 -7.80 -21.59 19.57
C ARG A 847 -6.28 -21.83 19.50
N VAL A 848 -5.63 -21.93 20.64
CA VAL A 848 -4.28 -22.51 20.75
C VAL A 848 -4.45 -23.96 21.20
N ALA A 849 -4.38 -24.90 20.26
CA ALA A 849 -4.87 -26.26 20.44
C ALA A 849 -4.20 -26.96 21.63
N ASN A 850 -2.88 -26.94 21.67
CA ASN A 850 -2.05 -27.64 22.66
C ASN A 850 -2.22 -27.12 24.10
N LEU A 851 -2.68 -25.87 24.27
CA LEU A 851 -2.90 -25.24 25.58
C LEU A 851 -4.37 -25.29 26.03
N GLY A 852 -5.29 -25.68 25.15
CA GLY A 852 -6.74 -25.61 25.42
C GLY A 852 -7.30 -24.19 25.54
N VAL A 853 -6.58 -23.19 24.99
CA VAL A 853 -6.90 -21.76 25.16
C VAL A 853 -7.73 -21.24 24.00
N ASN A 854 -8.80 -20.48 24.29
CA ASN A 854 -9.53 -19.69 23.30
C ASN A 854 -9.36 -18.19 23.59
N VAL A 855 -9.16 -17.37 22.56
CA VAL A 855 -9.26 -15.90 22.62
C VAL A 855 -10.35 -15.45 21.65
N ILE A 856 -11.29 -14.65 22.15
CA ILE A 856 -12.46 -14.17 21.40
C ILE A 856 -12.50 -12.65 21.51
N LEU A 857 -12.57 -11.99 20.36
CA LEU A 857 -12.70 -10.53 20.22
C LEU A 857 -14.00 -10.22 19.47
N MET A 858 -14.77 -9.23 19.91
CA MET A 858 -15.93 -8.70 19.20
C MET A 858 -16.08 -7.20 19.43
N GLY A 859 -16.44 -6.42 18.41
CA GLY A 859 -16.71 -4.99 18.55
C GLY A 859 -17.65 -4.43 17.48
N ASN A 860 -18.23 -3.27 17.77
CA ASN A 860 -19.31 -2.65 17.00
C ASN A 860 -18.89 -1.35 16.25
N GLY A 861 -17.60 -1.22 15.92
CA GLY A 861 -17.15 -0.13 15.07
C GLY A 861 -15.80 -0.35 14.41
N ASP A 862 -15.60 0.35 13.29
CA ASP A 862 -14.45 0.19 12.41
C ASP A 862 -13.16 0.89 12.90
N PHE A 863 -13.27 1.91 13.76
CA PHE A 863 -12.08 2.62 14.29
C PHE A 863 -11.48 1.91 15.50
N GLY A 864 -10.19 2.12 15.75
CA GLY A 864 -9.42 1.34 16.71
C GLY A 864 -9.02 -0.02 16.12
N PHE A 865 -9.94 -0.75 15.49
CA PHE A 865 -9.65 -2.02 14.80
C PHE A 865 -8.83 -1.92 13.50
N GLN A 866 -8.67 -0.73 12.91
CA GLN A 866 -7.76 -0.54 11.77
C GLN A 866 -6.30 -0.37 12.21
N ASP A 867 -6.07 0.11 13.43
CA ASP A 867 -4.74 0.26 14.06
C ASP A 867 -4.37 -0.97 14.93
N LEU A 868 -5.37 -1.52 15.63
CA LEU A 868 -5.29 -2.72 16.46
C LEU A 868 -5.26 -3.97 15.56
N ASN A 869 -4.06 -4.42 15.23
CA ASN A 869 -3.85 -5.76 14.69
C ASN A 869 -4.36 -6.81 15.71
N THR A 870 -5.45 -7.49 15.39
CA THR A 870 -6.12 -8.47 16.27
C THR A 870 -5.22 -9.65 16.63
N ASP A 871 -4.36 -10.05 15.72
CA ASP A 871 -3.49 -11.21 15.85
C ASP A 871 -2.35 -10.87 16.83
N TRP A 872 -1.86 -9.62 16.81
CA TRP A 872 -0.92 -9.12 17.82
C TRP A 872 -1.56 -8.87 19.19
N LEU A 873 -2.85 -8.46 19.26
CA LEU A 873 -3.58 -8.43 20.54
C LEU A 873 -3.73 -9.85 21.14
N GLN A 874 -4.11 -10.83 20.31
CA GLN A 874 -4.21 -12.22 20.72
C GLN A 874 -2.85 -12.80 21.14
N ALA A 875 -1.78 -12.48 20.40
CA ALA A 875 -0.41 -12.82 20.75
C ALA A 875 0.05 -12.19 22.07
N GLY A 876 -0.25 -10.91 22.29
CA GLY A 876 0.03 -10.20 23.56
C GLY A 876 -0.67 -10.86 24.75
N LEU A 877 -1.94 -11.22 24.61
CA LEU A 877 -2.69 -11.98 25.63
C LEU A 877 -2.08 -13.37 25.89
N LEU A 878 -1.64 -14.08 24.85
CA LEU A 878 -0.97 -15.38 25.01
C LEU A 878 0.41 -15.25 25.69
N ALA A 879 1.17 -14.19 25.39
CA ALA A 879 2.43 -13.90 26.10
C ALA A 879 2.19 -13.70 27.60
N LEU A 880 1.24 -12.81 27.96
CA LEU A 880 0.93 -12.44 29.34
C LEU A 880 0.48 -13.61 30.21
N PHE A 881 -0.33 -14.51 29.67
CA PHE A 881 -0.88 -15.63 30.45
C PHE A 881 -0.08 -16.94 30.32
N PHE A 882 0.71 -17.13 29.26
CA PHE A 882 1.27 -18.45 28.91
C PHE A 882 2.76 -18.50 28.52
N LYS A 883 3.60 -17.47 28.75
CA LYS A 883 5.04 -17.51 28.40
C LYS A 883 5.76 -18.78 28.86
N ASN A 884 5.51 -19.23 30.10
CA ASN A 884 6.16 -20.41 30.69
C ASN A 884 5.53 -21.74 30.24
N SER A 885 4.41 -21.71 29.51
CA SER A 885 3.65 -22.90 29.08
C SER A 885 3.68 -23.11 27.57
N MET A 886 3.89 -22.04 26.79
CA MET A 886 4.34 -22.15 25.41
C MET A 886 5.78 -22.71 25.44
N GLY A 887 5.96 -23.90 24.85
CA GLY A 887 7.17 -24.72 25.06
C GLY A 887 8.49 -24.13 24.55
N ALA A 888 9.55 -24.93 24.62
CA ALA A 888 10.84 -24.59 24.03
C ALA A 888 10.72 -24.40 22.52
N SER A 889 11.35 -23.37 21.98
CA SER A 889 11.30 -23.08 20.54
C SER A 889 12.31 -23.93 19.76
N THR A 890 11.90 -24.39 18.58
CA THR A 890 12.76 -25.02 17.57
C THR A 890 13.07 -24.08 16.39
N ARG A 891 12.71 -22.78 16.50
CA ARG A 891 12.78 -21.77 15.43
C ARG A 891 13.68 -20.57 15.82
N ASP A 892 14.93 -20.84 16.20
CA ASP A 892 16.01 -19.91 15.85
C ASP A 892 16.21 -20.03 14.33
N ASN A 893 15.89 -18.98 13.55
CA ASN A 893 16.02 -18.97 12.08
C ASN A 893 17.48 -18.77 11.66
N GLU A 894 18.36 -19.70 12.04
CA GLU A 894 19.76 -19.64 11.63
C GLU A 894 19.92 -19.87 10.12
N PRO A 895 20.81 -19.14 9.44
CA PRO A 895 21.30 -19.58 8.14
C PRO A 895 22.12 -20.85 8.37
N VAL A 896 21.58 -22.00 7.97
CA VAL A 896 22.29 -23.28 8.15
C VAL A 896 23.62 -23.23 7.40
N VAL A 897 24.73 -23.34 8.13
CA VAL A 897 26.08 -23.47 7.57
C VAL A 897 26.21 -24.90 7.02
N TYR A 898 25.81 -25.06 5.76
CA TYR A 898 25.91 -26.33 5.04
C TYR A 898 27.37 -26.82 4.95
N PRO A 899 27.62 -28.14 5.03
CA PRO A 899 28.87 -28.73 4.55
C PRO A 899 29.09 -28.38 3.07
N PRO A 900 30.30 -27.95 2.65
CA PRO A 900 30.56 -27.51 1.28
C PRO A 900 30.11 -28.50 0.19
N ALA A 901 30.28 -29.81 0.44
CA ALA A 901 29.86 -30.87 -0.47
C ALA A 901 28.35 -30.87 -0.79
N GLN A 902 27.48 -30.50 0.17
CA GLN A 902 26.03 -30.43 -0.05
C GLN A 902 25.65 -29.22 -0.92
N ILE A 903 26.35 -28.08 -0.78
CA ILE A 903 26.07 -26.91 -1.62
C ILE A 903 26.59 -27.14 -3.04
N VAL A 904 27.73 -27.81 -3.23
CA VAL A 904 28.24 -28.20 -4.56
C VAL A 904 27.22 -29.07 -5.31
N GLN A 905 26.53 -29.99 -4.62
CA GLN A 905 25.40 -30.71 -5.21
C GLN A 905 24.20 -29.81 -5.56
N LEU A 906 23.97 -28.72 -4.83
CA LEU A 906 22.88 -27.76 -5.10
C LEU A 906 23.22 -26.77 -6.24
N THR A 907 24.49 -26.47 -6.49
CA THR A 907 24.89 -25.58 -7.59
C THR A 907 24.74 -26.23 -8.97
N GLY A 908 24.29 -25.46 -9.96
CA GLY A 908 24.13 -25.93 -11.35
C GLY A 908 22.97 -25.28 -12.12
N VAL A 909 22.59 -25.94 -13.21
CA VAL A 909 21.52 -25.51 -14.13
C VAL A 909 20.32 -26.46 -14.02
N TYR A 910 19.11 -25.90 -14.01
CA TYR A 910 17.84 -26.57 -13.76
C TYR A 910 16.79 -26.17 -14.81
N ASP A 911 15.94 -27.11 -15.24
CA ASP A 911 15.00 -26.95 -16.37
C ASP A 911 13.59 -27.39 -15.98
N ASP A 912 12.58 -26.51 -16.09
CA ASP A 912 11.16 -26.85 -15.86
C ASP A 912 10.40 -27.27 -17.14
N GLY A 913 11.08 -27.33 -18.29
CA GLY A 913 10.51 -27.57 -19.61
C GLY A 913 10.07 -26.30 -20.36
N ARG A 914 10.25 -25.10 -19.76
CA ARG A 914 9.97 -23.78 -20.35
C ARG A 914 11.04 -22.74 -20.03
N ASN A 915 11.70 -22.86 -18.88
CA ASN A 915 12.68 -21.92 -18.33
C ASN A 915 13.92 -22.68 -17.84
N LEU A 916 15.10 -22.11 -18.08
CA LEU A 916 16.35 -22.56 -17.48
C LEU A 916 16.74 -21.64 -16.32
N PHE A 917 16.80 -22.22 -15.12
CA PHE A 917 17.25 -21.56 -13.90
C PHE A 917 18.70 -21.93 -13.59
N ARG A 918 19.48 -20.98 -13.08
CA ARG A 918 20.86 -21.19 -12.62
C ARG A 918 20.96 -20.84 -11.14
N PHE A 919 21.50 -21.73 -10.33
CA PHE A 919 21.79 -21.47 -8.91
C PHE A 919 23.28 -21.69 -8.61
N GLY A 920 23.88 -20.74 -7.88
CA GLY A 920 25.26 -20.87 -7.38
C GLY A 920 25.77 -19.61 -6.67
N LYS A 921 27.07 -19.56 -6.40
CA LYS A 921 27.71 -18.46 -5.66
C LYS A 921 28.25 -17.40 -6.61
N GLU A 922 27.99 -16.14 -6.29
CA GLU A 922 28.57 -14.98 -6.98
C GLU A 922 29.13 -14.02 -5.93
N GLY A 923 30.45 -13.80 -5.94
CA GLY A 923 31.14 -13.12 -4.84
C GLY A 923 30.91 -13.85 -3.50
N GLN A 924 30.28 -13.15 -2.55
CA GLN A 924 29.90 -13.73 -1.25
C GLN A 924 28.44 -14.19 -1.17
N ARG A 925 27.56 -13.81 -2.11
CA ARG A 925 26.12 -14.11 -2.04
C ARG A 925 25.76 -15.34 -2.90
N TRP A 926 24.64 -15.99 -2.58
CA TRP A 926 24.07 -17.08 -3.40
C TRP A 926 22.97 -16.50 -4.27
N ILE A 927 23.01 -16.78 -5.58
CA ILE A 927 22.12 -16.15 -6.57
C ILE A 927 21.31 -17.22 -7.30
N LEU A 928 20.01 -16.95 -7.47
CA LEU A 928 19.15 -17.61 -8.45
C LEU A 928 18.96 -16.70 -9.66
N SER A 929 19.28 -17.19 -10.86
CA SER A 929 19.10 -16.52 -12.16
C SER A 929 18.21 -17.35 -13.09
N GLY A 930 17.70 -16.75 -14.17
CA GLY A 930 16.69 -17.36 -15.05
C GLY A 930 15.24 -17.05 -14.65
N THR A 931 15.05 -16.26 -13.59
CA THR A 931 13.76 -15.66 -13.22
C THR A 931 13.65 -14.26 -13.84
N LYS A 932 12.50 -13.56 -13.68
CA LYS A 932 12.38 -12.15 -14.09
C LYS A 932 13.44 -11.23 -13.46
N ASN A 933 13.91 -11.58 -12.25
CA ASN A 933 14.97 -10.89 -11.52
C ASN A 933 16.16 -11.84 -11.26
N ARG A 934 17.32 -11.27 -10.93
CA ARG A 934 18.41 -12.00 -10.26
C ARG A 934 18.12 -11.94 -8.76
N GLU A 935 18.08 -13.09 -8.08
CA GLU A 935 17.51 -13.18 -6.73
C GLU A 935 18.55 -13.59 -5.67
N PRO A 936 18.79 -12.77 -4.63
CA PRO A 936 19.74 -13.07 -3.56
C PRO A 936 19.14 -14.05 -2.54
N MET A 937 19.58 -15.29 -2.60
CA MET A 937 19.10 -16.40 -1.79
C MET A 937 19.88 -16.52 -0.47
N ARG A 938 19.16 -16.77 0.63
CA ARG A 938 19.72 -17.12 1.95
C ARG A 938 19.12 -18.43 2.44
N SER A 939 19.95 -19.28 3.05
CA SER A 939 19.49 -20.50 3.74
C SER A 939 18.56 -20.15 4.91
N ILE A 940 17.45 -20.89 5.03
CA ILE A 940 16.51 -20.85 6.16
C ILE A 940 16.24 -22.25 6.74
N GLY A 941 16.98 -23.26 6.30
CA GLY A 941 16.82 -24.66 6.73
C GLY A 941 17.82 -25.57 6.02
N THR A 942 17.85 -26.85 6.42
CA THR A 942 18.82 -27.86 5.93
C THR A 942 18.64 -28.28 4.47
N ASP A 943 17.55 -27.89 3.83
CA ASP A 943 17.33 -28.02 2.38
C ASP A 943 16.39 -26.88 1.90
N GLU A 944 16.42 -25.71 2.53
CA GLU A 944 15.51 -24.59 2.25
C GLU A 944 16.23 -23.24 2.12
N TRP A 945 15.91 -22.51 1.06
CA TRP A 945 16.50 -21.21 0.71
C TRP A 945 15.40 -20.20 0.39
N VAL A 946 15.56 -18.93 0.76
CA VAL A 946 14.61 -17.86 0.46
C VAL A 946 15.29 -16.67 -0.19
N CYS A 947 14.64 -16.07 -1.20
CA CYS A 947 15.03 -14.77 -1.72
C CYS A 947 14.62 -13.67 -0.73
N ARG A 948 15.54 -12.80 -0.32
CA ARG A 948 15.23 -11.70 0.62
C ARG A 948 14.20 -10.70 0.06
N ASP A 949 14.23 -10.47 -1.25
CA ASP A 949 13.57 -9.32 -1.87
C ASP A 949 12.11 -9.61 -2.25
N CYS A 950 11.81 -10.87 -2.62
CA CYS A 950 10.48 -11.31 -3.07
C CYS A 950 9.87 -12.43 -2.20
N GLY A 951 10.62 -13.01 -1.26
CA GLY A 951 10.16 -14.10 -0.39
C GLY A 951 10.04 -15.46 -1.08
N ARG A 952 10.43 -15.60 -2.35
CA ARG A 952 10.40 -16.87 -3.09
C ARG A 952 11.27 -17.92 -2.40
N ILE A 953 10.72 -19.12 -2.18
CA ILE A 953 11.45 -20.23 -1.55
C ILE A 953 11.94 -21.21 -2.62
N MET A 954 13.18 -21.70 -2.49
CA MET A 954 13.76 -22.79 -3.26
C MET A 954 14.08 -23.98 -2.33
N LYS A 955 13.74 -25.20 -2.77
CA LYS A 955 14.10 -26.46 -2.09
C LYS A 955 14.62 -27.47 -3.12
N PRO A 956 15.66 -28.28 -2.85
CA PRO A 956 16.08 -29.32 -3.78
C PRO A 956 15.10 -30.48 -3.86
N VAL A 957 15.20 -31.22 -4.97
CA VAL A 957 14.60 -32.53 -5.15
C VAL A 957 15.75 -33.53 -5.16
N ARG A 958 15.70 -34.53 -4.27
CA ARG A 958 16.74 -35.57 -4.16
C ARG A 958 16.23 -36.92 -4.67
N ASN A 959 17.13 -37.74 -5.21
CA ASN A 959 16.84 -39.15 -5.53
C ASN A 959 16.99 -40.05 -4.29
N SER A 960 16.76 -41.36 -4.44
CA SER A 960 16.95 -42.36 -3.38
C SER A 960 18.38 -42.41 -2.83
N SER A 961 19.38 -42.02 -3.64
CA SER A 961 20.79 -41.90 -3.28
C SER A 961 21.15 -40.55 -2.61
N GLN A 962 20.16 -39.71 -2.29
CA GLN A 962 20.27 -38.34 -1.74
C GLN A 962 20.92 -37.29 -2.66
N GLU A 963 21.19 -37.60 -3.92
CA GLU A 963 21.76 -36.66 -4.89
C GLU A 963 20.71 -35.66 -5.36
N VAL A 964 21.08 -34.39 -5.52
CA VAL A 964 20.18 -33.33 -6.02
C VAL A 964 19.93 -33.53 -7.52
N VAL A 965 18.71 -33.99 -7.85
CA VAL A 965 18.22 -34.19 -9.23
C VAL A 965 17.29 -33.08 -9.72
N GLY A 966 17.01 -32.06 -8.88
CA GLY A 966 16.20 -30.91 -9.27
C GLY A 966 16.03 -29.88 -8.15
N ILE A 967 15.19 -28.88 -8.40
CA ILE A 967 14.69 -27.90 -7.42
C ILE A 967 13.18 -27.70 -7.57
N LYS A 968 12.54 -27.24 -6.50
CA LYS A 968 11.20 -26.66 -6.51
C LYS A 968 11.29 -25.18 -6.12
N LEU A 969 10.64 -24.32 -6.90
CA LEU A 969 10.51 -22.89 -6.63
C LEU A 969 9.07 -22.59 -6.24
N TYR A 970 8.88 -21.86 -5.14
CA TYR A 970 7.58 -21.50 -4.56
C TYR A 970 7.39 -19.99 -4.66
N ASP A 971 6.52 -19.55 -5.57
CA ASP A 971 6.37 -18.14 -5.96
C ASP A 971 4.90 -17.69 -5.90
N GLY A 972 4.54 -16.87 -4.90
CA GLY A 972 3.22 -16.24 -4.81
C GLY A 972 1.99 -17.16 -4.80
N GLY A 973 2.16 -18.47 -4.60
CA GLY A 973 1.10 -19.49 -4.73
C GLY A 973 1.27 -20.45 -5.92
N SER A 974 2.27 -20.23 -6.77
CA SER A 974 2.70 -21.18 -7.83
C SER A 974 3.86 -22.04 -7.35
N ILE A 975 3.96 -23.28 -7.87
CA ILE A 975 5.09 -24.19 -7.61
C ILE A 975 5.69 -24.66 -8.94
N THR A 976 6.89 -24.20 -9.26
CA THR A 976 7.68 -24.68 -10.41
C THR A 976 8.55 -25.85 -9.98
N HIS A 977 8.66 -26.88 -10.82
CA HIS A 977 9.53 -28.04 -10.61
C HIS A 977 10.56 -28.07 -11.74
N ALA A 978 11.86 -27.94 -11.43
CA ALA A 978 12.93 -27.88 -12.42
C ALA A 978 13.94 -29.01 -12.21
N VAL A 979 14.20 -29.81 -13.24
CA VAL A 979 15.11 -30.97 -13.22
C VAL A 979 16.55 -30.49 -13.44
N LYS A 980 17.51 -31.02 -12.68
CA LYS A 980 18.93 -30.65 -12.83
C LYS A 980 19.48 -31.20 -14.14
N LYS A 981 20.11 -30.33 -14.93
CA LYS A 981 20.72 -30.68 -16.23
C LYS A 981 22.24 -30.74 -16.18
N GLN A 982 22.87 -29.83 -15.45
CA GLN A 982 24.33 -29.71 -15.39
C GLN A 982 24.78 -29.35 -13.97
N ALA A 983 25.95 -29.85 -13.58
CA ALA A 983 26.68 -29.38 -12.40
C ALA A 983 27.26 -27.97 -12.65
N TRP A 984 27.70 -27.30 -11.58
CA TRP A 984 28.39 -26.02 -11.70
C TRP A 984 29.86 -26.21 -12.10
N ASP A 985 30.23 -25.67 -13.26
CA ASP A 985 31.59 -25.60 -13.78
C ASP A 985 32.12 -24.16 -13.63
N PRO A 986 33.13 -23.90 -12.75
CA PRO A 986 33.75 -22.58 -12.62
C PRO A 986 34.70 -22.23 -13.77
N GLU A 987 35.40 -23.20 -14.34
CA GLU A 987 36.52 -22.95 -15.26
C GLU A 987 36.03 -22.78 -16.71
N GLY A 988 35.04 -23.58 -17.13
CA GLY A 988 34.36 -23.38 -18.40
C GLY A 988 33.71 -21.99 -18.52
N MET A 989 33.25 -21.41 -17.41
CA MET A 989 32.62 -20.08 -17.35
C MET A 989 33.55 -18.91 -17.71
N GLU A 990 34.87 -19.02 -17.50
CA GLU A 990 35.82 -17.96 -17.91
C GLU A 990 35.81 -17.80 -19.44
N SER A 991 35.63 -18.90 -20.18
CA SER A 991 35.51 -18.90 -21.64
C SER A 991 34.16 -18.34 -22.16
N MET A 992 33.08 -18.46 -21.36
CA MET A 992 31.71 -18.08 -21.77
C MET A 992 31.50 -16.56 -21.89
N ARG A 993 32.44 -15.73 -21.45
CA ARG A 993 32.34 -14.26 -21.60
C ARG A 993 32.59 -13.76 -23.03
N ARG A 994 32.98 -14.63 -23.98
CA ARG A 994 33.15 -14.28 -25.39
C ARG A 994 31.80 -14.19 -26.14
N LEU A 995 30.98 -13.20 -25.77
CA LEU A 995 29.73 -12.88 -26.49
C LEU A 995 29.97 -12.52 -27.97
N VAL A 996 31.19 -12.20 -28.37
CA VAL A 996 31.59 -11.77 -29.72
C VAL A 996 31.31 -12.81 -30.82
N ASP A 997 31.20 -14.10 -30.48
CA ASP A 997 31.01 -15.18 -31.46
C ASP A 997 29.59 -15.20 -32.06
N TYR A 998 28.58 -14.79 -31.28
CA TYR A 998 27.16 -15.01 -31.54
C TYR A 998 26.44 -13.95 -32.39
N PRO A 999 26.81 -12.64 -32.37
CA PRO A 999 26.19 -11.62 -33.21
C PRO A 999 26.18 -11.92 -34.70
N GLY A 1000 25.12 -11.49 -35.38
CA GLY A 1000 24.90 -11.77 -36.80
C GLY A 1000 23.43 -11.97 -37.13
N LYS A 1001 23.15 -12.23 -38.42
CA LYS A 1001 21.80 -12.43 -38.94
C LYS A 1001 21.56 -13.92 -39.18
N TYR A 1002 20.53 -14.48 -38.55
CA TYR A 1002 20.14 -15.89 -38.63
C TYR A 1002 18.79 -16.02 -39.33
N ASP A 1003 18.76 -16.80 -40.40
CA ASP A 1003 17.59 -16.94 -41.28
C ASP A 1003 16.82 -18.22 -40.98
N PHE A 1004 15.57 -18.04 -40.53
CA PHE A 1004 14.59 -19.10 -40.27
C PHE A 1004 13.63 -19.20 -41.46
N SER A 1005 14.15 -19.31 -42.69
CA SER A 1005 13.36 -19.21 -43.93
C SER A 1005 12.34 -20.33 -44.16
N GLY A 1006 12.40 -21.42 -43.38
CA GLY A 1006 11.28 -22.39 -43.30
C GLY A 1006 10.01 -21.85 -42.62
N THR A 1007 10.14 -20.76 -41.85
CA THR A 1007 9.02 -20.11 -41.13
C THR A 1007 8.99 -18.58 -41.29
N GLY A 1008 9.81 -18.00 -42.17
CA GLY A 1008 9.60 -16.66 -42.73
C GLY A 1008 10.10 -15.46 -41.92
N GLY A 1009 11.22 -15.58 -41.19
CA GLY A 1009 11.80 -14.43 -40.49
C GLY A 1009 13.32 -14.51 -40.27
N ILE A 1010 13.92 -13.34 -40.00
CA ILE A 1010 15.34 -13.19 -39.67
C ILE A 1010 15.46 -12.69 -38.23
N LEU A 1011 16.27 -13.38 -37.43
CA LEU A 1011 16.74 -12.92 -36.12
C LEU A 1011 18.08 -12.20 -36.32
N SER A 1012 18.16 -10.94 -35.91
CA SER A 1012 19.42 -10.20 -35.81
C SER A 1012 19.88 -10.23 -34.35
N LEU A 1013 21.07 -10.76 -34.09
CA LEU A 1013 21.70 -10.77 -32.77
C LEU A 1013 22.81 -9.72 -32.72
N GLU A 1014 22.82 -8.93 -31.65
CA GLU A 1014 23.80 -7.88 -31.36
C GLU A 1014 24.22 -7.90 -29.88
N ILE A 1015 25.29 -7.20 -29.51
CA ILE A 1015 25.67 -6.99 -28.11
C ILE A 1015 25.29 -5.56 -27.70
N GLN A 1016 24.37 -5.43 -26.74
CA GLN A 1016 24.04 -4.16 -26.11
C GLN A 1016 24.19 -4.29 -24.60
N LYS A 1017 24.84 -3.31 -23.96
CA LYS A 1017 25.11 -3.29 -22.50
C LYS A 1017 25.72 -4.60 -21.95
N GLY A 1018 26.61 -5.25 -22.72
CA GLY A 1018 27.25 -6.50 -22.31
C GLY A 1018 26.32 -7.73 -22.26
N LYS A 1019 25.12 -7.65 -22.85
CA LYS A 1019 24.22 -8.80 -23.08
C LYS A 1019 24.01 -9.04 -24.57
N LEU A 1020 23.69 -10.28 -24.92
CA LEU A 1020 23.20 -10.64 -26.24
C LEU A 1020 21.74 -10.15 -26.35
N VAL A 1021 21.41 -9.38 -27.38
CA VAL A 1021 20.07 -8.88 -27.65
C VAL A 1021 19.65 -9.34 -29.04
N GLY A 1022 18.43 -9.88 -29.14
CA GLY A 1022 17.83 -10.26 -30.42
C GLY A 1022 16.74 -9.30 -30.85
N ASP A 1023 16.79 -8.87 -32.10
CA ASP A 1023 15.76 -8.11 -32.79
C ASP A 1023 15.23 -8.95 -33.97
N TRP A 1024 13.92 -9.22 -33.98
CA TRP A 1024 13.28 -9.90 -35.11
C TRP A 1024 12.87 -8.88 -36.16
N SER A 1025 12.68 -9.28 -37.43
CA SER A 1025 12.35 -8.37 -38.55
C SER A 1025 10.99 -7.64 -38.47
N ASN A 1026 10.35 -7.62 -37.30
CA ASN A 1026 9.16 -6.85 -36.93
C ASN A 1026 9.39 -5.85 -35.77
N GLY A 1027 10.63 -5.68 -35.29
CA GLY A 1027 11.02 -4.62 -34.33
C GLY A 1027 10.84 -4.96 -32.84
N SER A 1028 10.71 -6.25 -32.48
CA SER A 1028 10.65 -6.69 -31.09
C SER A 1028 12.04 -7.06 -30.56
N ARG A 1029 12.60 -6.22 -29.68
CA ARG A 1029 13.91 -6.46 -29.03
C ARG A 1029 13.78 -7.25 -27.73
N VAL A 1030 14.60 -8.30 -27.60
CA VAL A 1030 14.59 -9.24 -26.47
C VAL A 1030 16.03 -9.44 -25.94
N PRO A 1031 16.32 -9.15 -24.66
CA PRO A 1031 17.62 -9.43 -24.06
C PRO A 1031 17.72 -10.90 -23.60
N PHE A 1032 18.91 -11.48 -23.74
CA PHE A 1032 19.20 -12.86 -23.38
C PHE A 1032 20.29 -12.96 -22.30
N ASP A 1033 20.08 -13.85 -21.33
CA ASP A 1033 21.06 -14.26 -20.32
C ASP A 1033 21.65 -15.62 -20.67
N THR A 1034 22.96 -15.79 -20.45
CA THR A 1034 23.66 -17.08 -20.68
C THR A 1034 23.35 -18.09 -19.57
N VAL A 1035 23.05 -19.32 -19.98
CA VAL A 1035 22.76 -20.47 -19.09
C VAL A 1035 23.63 -21.69 -19.39
N GLY A 1036 24.31 -21.74 -20.53
CA GLY A 1036 25.31 -22.74 -20.89
C GLY A 1036 26.28 -22.20 -21.94
N ARG A 1037 27.30 -23.01 -22.28
CA ARG A 1037 28.45 -22.61 -23.12
C ARG A 1037 28.06 -21.89 -24.41
N ASP A 1038 27.08 -22.45 -25.11
CA ASP A 1038 26.48 -21.93 -26.34
C ASP A 1038 24.94 -21.87 -26.19
N GLU A 1039 24.46 -21.60 -24.96
CA GLU A 1039 23.02 -21.58 -24.60
C GLU A 1039 22.60 -20.34 -23.82
N PHE A 1040 21.45 -19.79 -24.22
CA PHE A 1040 20.91 -18.52 -23.76
C PHE A 1040 19.39 -18.58 -23.58
N VAL A 1041 18.83 -17.81 -22.64
CA VAL A 1041 17.38 -17.66 -22.43
C VAL A 1041 16.98 -16.20 -22.26
N ALA A 1042 15.79 -15.86 -22.72
CA ALA A 1042 15.18 -14.55 -22.50
C ALA A 1042 14.32 -14.56 -21.22
N PRO A 1043 14.68 -13.80 -20.17
CA PRO A 1043 14.03 -13.92 -18.85
C PRO A 1043 12.51 -13.73 -18.86
N GLY A 1044 11.78 -14.78 -18.48
CA GLY A 1044 10.33 -14.75 -18.31
C GLY A 1044 9.51 -14.70 -19.60
N SER A 1045 10.09 -15.03 -20.77
CA SER A 1045 9.38 -15.10 -22.07
C SER A 1045 9.21 -16.51 -22.64
N GLY A 1046 9.85 -17.53 -22.07
CA GLY A 1046 9.87 -18.90 -22.58
C GLY A 1046 10.84 -19.16 -23.74
N ILE A 1047 11.52 -18.12 -24.25
CA ILE A 1047 12.41 -18.24 -25.41
C ILE A 1047 13.82 -18.68 -24.98
N ARG A 1048 14.31 -19.77 -25.57
CA ARG A 1048 15.69 -20.29 -25.47
C ARG A 1048 16.37 -20.23 -26.84
N LEU A 1049 17.66 -19.92 -26.86
CA LEU A 1049 18.55 -20.07 -28.02
C LEU A 1049 19.68 -21.04 -27.64
N ALA A 1050 19.93 -22.04 -28.48
CA ALA A 1050 21.13 -22.87 -28.44
C ALA A 1050 21.86 -22.74 -29.77
N PHE A 1051 23.20 -22.68 -29.78
CA PHE A 1051 23.97 -22.45 -31.00
C PHE A 1051 24.87 -23.65 -31.32
N ASP A 1052 24.88 -24.05 -32.60
CA ASP A 1052 25.81 -25.05 -33.10
C ASP A 1052 27.05 -24.39 -33.70
N ARG A 1053 28.19 -25.07 -33.56
CA ARG A 1053 29.47 -24.70 -34.16
C ARG A 1053 29.87 -25.68 -35.24
N ASP A 1054 30.51 -25.18 -36.29
CA ASP A 1054 31.10 -26.00 -37.35
C ASP A 1054 32.37 -26.74 -36.85
N ALA A 1055 32.96 -27.58 -37.71
CA ALA A 1055 34.19 -28.31 -37.41
C ALA A 1055 35.44 -27.41 -37.23
N GLY A 1056 35.35 -26.12 -37.56
CA GLY A 1056 36.36 -25.10 -37.26
C GLY A 1056 36.08 -24.31 -35.96
N GLY A 1057 34.95 -24.58 -35.29
CA GLY A 1057 34.54 -23.92 -34.05
C GLY A 1057 33.68 -22.66 -34.23
N ASN A 1058 33.30 -22.29 -35.46
CA ASN A 1058 32.52 -21.08 -35.73
C ASN A 1058 31.01 -21.33 -35.55
N ILE A 1059 30.30 -20.41 -34.91
CA ILE A 1059 28.82 -20.47 -34.81
C ILE A 1059 28.21 -20.45 -36.23
N CYS A 1060 27.50 -21.51 -36.60
CA CYS A 1060 26.94 -21.72 -37.95
C CYS A 1060 25.40 -21.75 -37.98
N ARG A 1061 24.77 -22.22 -36.89
CA ARG A 1061 23.31 -22.36 -36.76
C ARG A 1061 22.87 -21.95 -35.35
N VAL A 1062 21.64 -21.45 -35.23
CA VAL A 1062 20.93 -21.28 -33.96
C VAL A 1062 19.65 -22.12 -33.98
N ILE A 1063 19.35 -22.74 -32.84
CA ILE A 1063 18.13 -23.46 -32.56
C ILE A 1063 17.35 -22.62 -31.55
N MET A 1064 16.21 -22.08 -31.96
CA MET A 1064 15.31 -21.33 -31.09
C MET A 1064 14.19 -22.23 -30.59
N GLN A 1065 13.89 -22.20 -29.29
CA GLN A 1065 12.76 -22.90 -28.69
C GLN A 1065 11.85 -21.90 -27.96
N ASN A 1066 10.53 -22.07 -28.09
CA ASN A 1066 9.55 -21.32 -27.31
C ASN A 1066 8.25 -22.14 -27.15
N ASP A 1067 7.69 -22.19 -25.94
CA ASP A 1067 6.45 -22.93 -25.59
C ASP A 1067 6.32 -24.34 -26.20
N GLY A 1068 7.44 -25.07 -26.31
CA GLY A 1068 7.51 -26.44 -26.83
C GLY A 1068 7.71 -26.55 -28.35
N TYR A 1069 7.63 -25.45 -29.09
CA TYR A 1069 8.01 -25.39 -30.51
C TYR A 1069 9.52 -25.16 -30.65
N THR A 1070 10.12 -25.67 -31.74
CA THR A 1070 11.54 -25.51 -32.06
C THR A 1070 11.68 -25.08 -33.51
N TRP A 1071 12.57 -24.11 -33.77
CA TRP A 1071 12.91 -23.60 -35.10
C TRP A 1071 14.42 -23.55 -35.27
N GLU A 1072 14.91 -23.78 -36.48
CA GLU A 1072 16.33 -23.67 -36.83
C GLU A 1072 16.59 -22.46 -37.74
N GLY A 1073 17.60 -21.67 -37.40
CA GLY A 1073 18.04 -20.48 -38.13
C GLY A 1073 19.50 -20.62 -38.55
N ASN A 1074 19.76 -20.61 -39.86
CA ASN A 1074 21.12 -20.71 -40.39
C ASN A 1074 21.77 -19.32 -40.45
N ARG A 1075 23.04 -19.19 -40.03
CA ARG A 1075 23.75 -17.91 -40.02
C ARG A 1075 24.02 -17.45 -41.46
N LYS A 1076 23.49 -16.28 -41.84
CA LYS A 1076 23.63 -15.71 -43.20
C LYS A 1076 24.86 -14.84 -43.38
N SER A 1077 25.38 -14.24 -42.31
CA SER A 1077 26.47 -13.26 -42.39
C SER A 1077 27.25 -13.15 -41.08
N PRO A 1078 28.57 -12.86 -41.11
CA PRO A 1078 29.28 -12.22 -40.01
C PRO A 1078 28.71 -10.80 -39.77
N PRO A 1079 28.95 -10.17 -38.60
CA PRO A 1079 28.29 -8.93 -38.24
C PRO A 1079 28.77 -7.71 -39.04
N GLU A 1080 27.81 -6.84 -39.39
CA GLU A 1080 28.10 -5.43 -39.68
C GLU A 1080 28.36 -4.73 -38.36
N VAL A 1081 29.63 -4.42 -38.06
CA VAL A 1081 30.01 -3.71 -36.83
C VAL A 1081 29.70 -2.22 -37.00
N SER A 1082 28.47 -1.84 -36.65
CA SER A 1082 28.07 -0.44 -36.61
C SER A 1082 28.67 0.27 -35.39
N ASP A 1083 29.47 1.28 -35.69
CA ASP A 1083 30.14 2.23 -34.80
C ASP A 1083 31.38 1.75 -34.02
N LYS A 1084 32.29 2.72 -33.80
CA LYS A 1084 33.71 2.47 -33.52
C LYS A 1084 34.01 2.23 -32.03
N THR A 1085 33.84 0.99 -31.58
CA THR A 1085 34.51 0.52 -30.36
C THR A 1085 35.75 -0.30 -30.74
N PRO A 1086 36.97 0.01 -30.24
CA PRO A 1086 38.13 -0.82 -30.49
C PRO A 1086 37.94 -2.22 -29.89
N VAL A 1087 38.11 -3.27 -30.70
CA VAL A 1087 38.32 -4.62 -30.17
C VAL A 1087 39.71 -4.64 -29.54
N PRO A 1088 39.88 -5.02 -28.25
CA PRO A 1088 41.21 -5.18 -27.68
C PRO A 1088 41.95 -6.33 -28.36
N ASP A 1089 43.15 -6.06 -28.88
CA ASP A 1089 44.03 -7.07 -29.48
C ASP A 1089 44.47 -8.11 -28.43
N ILE A 1090 43.73 -9.21 -28.35
CA ILE A 1090 44.06 -10.38 -27.51
C ILE A 1090 44.06 -11.62 -28.41
N ILE A 1091 45.13 -11.76 -29.20
CA ILE A 1091 45.81 -13.02 -29.57
C ILE A 1091 47.12 -12.64 -30.30
N ARG A 1092 48.17 -12.37 -29.52
CA ARG A 1092 49.56 -12.69 -29.87
C ARG A 1092 50.44 -12.76 -28.64
#